data_AF-A0A1I5YIR0-F1
#
_entry.id   AF-A0A1I5YIR0-F1
#
_cell.length_a   1.000
_cell.length_b   1.000
_cell.length_c   1.000
_cell.angle_alpha   90.00
_cell.angle_beta   90.00
_cell.angle_gamma   90.00
#
_symmetry.space_group_name_H-M   'P 1'
#
loop_
_entity.id
_entity.type
_entity.pdbx_description
1 polymer ?
#
loop_
_entity_poly.entity_id
_entity_poly.type
_entity_poly.pdbx_seq_one_letter_code
_entity_poly.pdbx_strand_id
1 'polypeptide(L)'
;MVKKILFIVLCFTAVQTFGQNLSKDTVPAELYGEWYNKKNGDLLYGFYNKAVVYHEQVWKYAVIKKNDKQVLIEIFNDGGQKIALNIKIKKSTIVINPSDGESAACTNKLSDCYVTHDLPEFTAPVFKEGFIYFSGLIADYDGDAKNFIVTSDQLFEGQQKLYLVTIQPDGYFSVEIPQTNPTVLLAFTPVQPVFPYVVPGSHLFVIIKPNHEIAFSGNGAALAREDQFLRETKQVYLSDPADHLEEIKGAPPEQYKKYFLAGQRKAEAVLDSIYATKTISPAIYQMHKLDIKYATYQYLLSYNIYMKQANQQFKSVELPVSYFDFLHGLQDGETASIAQAYPSYLNVLNADDNLNQLFAPLLHDKQFQDSLNRIGGTIETIALVYHSLYNKWKDVNERQASLLKNIYEERNNNTQLKSIINNNQKEVDEILNKYKDISMCYILVPVFTKYLNDSLGWQRGVATDLVIPANIARKLINENIKIPDGYFDVRDAMFTDTFVARYMKKINDTHVPTPTTQTKQPDFVNDWSYISKEGIVSNDTIHKNGYTLIFINKYQTFPDSTKAKMIDAFFKIYPEEVAIYNSLAPKQVTFVIDPEYTGVAASGDSLTRFNPKWYEQNPNDIDVVTHEVMHIVQAYRNHSLPSWVTEGIADFVRYTLGVNNASANWSLTPFNAGQSYTNSYRITARFFVWIVNKYDKDFVKKLNAAMRDNIYDHTFWEKITGKTVDELWSQYAASPAIQELR
;
A
#
# COMPACT_ATOMS: atom_id res chain seq x y z
N MET A 1 -27.35 9.38 58.22
CA MET A 1 -26.51 8.20 57.91
C MET A 1 -27.43 7.02 57.59
N VAL A 2 -27.11 6.00 56.77
CA VAL A 2 -26.19 5.84 55.61
C VAL A 2 -26.47 4.43 55.03
N LYS A 3 -26.54 4.29 53.70
CA LYS A 3 -26.46 3.03 52.89
C LYS A 3 -27.50 1.89 53.09
N LYS A 4 -28.13 1.53 51.95
CA LYS A 4 -28.24 0.17 51.31
C LYS A 4 -29.08 -0.91 52.03
N ILE A 5 -29.64 -1.95 51.38
CA ILE A 5 -29.26 -2.73 50.18
C ILE A 5 -30.37 -2.75 49.08
N LEU A 6 -30.11 -3.42 47.94
CA LEU A 6 -30.81 -3.34 46.64
C LEU A 6 -31.20 -4.75 46.09
N PHE A 7 -31.80 -4.83 44.88
CA PHE A 7 -32.14 -6.02 44.06
C PHE A 7 -33.43 -6.78 44.51
N ILE A 8 -34.31 -7.34 43.67
CA ILE A 8 -34.49 -7.43 42.18
C ILE A 8 -35.96 -7.95 41.91
N VAL A 9 -36.69 -7.92 40.79
CA VAL A 9 -36.66 -7.31 39.41
C VAL A 9 -38.10 -7.42 38.79
N LEU A 10 -38.30 -7.12 37.49
CA LEU A 10 -39.56 -7.17 36.67
C LEU A 10 -40.59 -6.05 36.95
N CYS A 11 -41.30 -5.45 35.97
CA CYS A 11 -41.12 -5.39 34.50
C CYS A 11 -41.99 -4.28 33.88
N PHE A 12 -41.54 -3.64 32.76
CA PHE A 12 -42.29 -2.82 31.75
C PHE A 12 -43.27 -1.71 32.23
N THR A 13 -43.53 -0.61 31.53
CA THR A 13 -43.16 -0.09 30.18
C THR A 13 -43.01 1.43 30.27
N ALA A 14 -41.94 2.03 29.73
CA ALA A 14 -41.89 3.46 29.37
C ALA A 14 -40.65 3.79 28.51
N VAL A 15 -40.52 3.19 27.31
CA VAL A 15 -39.55 3.70 26.33
C VAL A 15 -40.11 4.99 25.74
N GLN A 16 -39.72 6.14 26.31
CA GLN A 16 -39.90 7.40 25.60
C GLN A 16 -39.02 7.38 24.35
N THR A 17 -39.68 7.44 23.20
CA THR A 17 -39.02 7.58 21.90
C THR A 17 -38.30 8.92 21.84
N PHE A 18 -36.97 8.91 21.98
CA PHE A 18 -36.10 10.01 21.55
C PHE A 18 -36.01 10.07 20.02
N GLY A 19 -37.17 10.17 19.38
CA GLY A 19 -37.29 10.72 18.04
C GLY A 19 -37.07 12.21 18.14
N GLN A 20 -35.80 12.64 18.21
CA GLN A 20 -35.48 14.05 18.02
C GLN A 20 -35.82 14.42 16.59
N ASN A 21 -36.91 15.18 16.44
CA ASN A 21 -37.05 16.08 15.32
C ASN A 21 -35.82 16.99 15.32
N LEU A 22 -34.89 16.78 14.38
CA LEU A 22 -33.83 17.72 14.06
C LEU A 22 -34.49 18.98 13.50
N SER A 23 -34.82 19.90 14.39
CA SER A 23 -35.49 21.16 14.09
C SER A 23 -34.54 22.11 13.38
N LYS A 24 -34.38 21.93 12.07
CA LYS A 24 -34.17 22.95 11.00
C LYS A 24 -33.18 24.13 11.24
N ASP A 25 -32.36 24.08 12.27
CA ASP A 25 -31.33 25.07 12.58
C ASP A 25 -30.09 24.75 11.74
N THR A 26 -30.12 25.17 10.47
CA THR A 26 -28.92 25.23 9.64
C THR A 26 -27.91 26.17 10.28
N VAL A 27 -26.60 25.87 10.13
CA VAL A 27 -25.53 26.77 10.55
C VAL A 27 -25.79 28.21 10.05
N PRO A 28 -25.61 29.25 10.88
CA PRO A 28 -25.75 30.63 10.42
C PRO A 28 -24.84 30.88 9.22
N ALA A 29 -25.36 31.43 8.12
CA ALA A 29 -24.61 31.61 6.87
C ALA A 29 -23.34 32.46 7.03
N GLU A 30 -23.31 33.35 8.02
CA GLU A 30 -22.14 34.14 8.41
C GLU A 30 -21.01 33.34 9.12
N LEU A 31 -21.24 32.06 9.43
CA LEU A 31 -20.29 31.12 10.03
C LEU A 31 -19.91 29.96 9.09
N TYR A 32 -20.62 29.77 7.98
CA TYR A 32 -20.37 28.67 7.04
C TYR A 32 -18.97 28.77 6.42
N GLY A 33 -18.29 27.62 6.28
CA GLY A 33 -16.95 27.51 5.70
C GLY A 33 -15.82 27.45 6.74
N GLU A 34 -14.60 27.68 6.27
CA GLU A 34 -13.34 27.52 6.99
C GLU A 34 -12.99 28.74 7.86
N TRP A 35 -12.37 28.50 9.03
CA TRP A 35 -11.96 29.56 9.95
C TRP A 35 -10.53 29.36 10.44
N TYR A 36 -9.68 30.28 9.99
CA TYR A 36 -8.24 30.30 10.24
C TYR A 36 -7.90 31.20 11.44
N ASN A 37 -6.96 30.76 12.28
CA ASN A 37 -6.42 31.52 13.39
C ASN A 37 -5.65 32.74 12.87
N LYS A 38 -6.10 33.95 13.21
CA LYS A 38 -5.48 35.19 12.73
C LYS A 38 -3.99 35.35 13.09
N LYS A 39 -3.50 34.64 14.10
CA LYS A 39 -2.11 34.74 14.59
C LYS A 39 -1.06 33.98 13.76
N ASN A 40 -1.47 32.93 13.03
CA ASN A 40 -0.54 32.00 12.36
C ASN A 40 -1.10 31.36 11.07
N GLY A 41 -2.41 31.50 10.78
CA GLY A 41 -3.05 30.93 9.59
C GLY A 41 -3.56 29.50 9.74
N ASP A 42 -3.51 28.89 10.92
CA ASP A 42 -3.96 27.49 11.08
C ASP A 42 -5.48 27.34 11.01
N LEU A 43 -5.94 26.33 10.27
CA LEU A 43 -7.34 25.92 10.17
C LEU A 43 -7.78 25.28 11.50
N LEU A 44 -8.48 26.06 12.33
CA LEU A 44 -8.98 25.60 13.63
C LEU A 44 -10.39 25.02 13.55
N TYR A 45 -11.23 25.58 12.68
CA TYR A 45 -12.64 25.19 12.56
C TYR A 45 -13.10 25.19 11.10
N GLY A 46 -14.11 24.38 10.79
CA GLY A 46 -14.90 24.51 9.57
C GLY A 46 -16.35 24.15 9.85
N PHE A 47 -17.31 25.00 9.49
CA PHE A 47 -18.74 24.76 9.78
C PHE A 47 -19.53 24.53 8.48
N TYR A 48 -20.18 23.37 8.37
CA TYR A 48 -20.95 22.95 7.20
C TYR A 48 -22.37 22.53 7.61
N ASN A 49 -23.23 22.16 6.66
CA ASN A 49 -24.64 21.92 6.95
C ASN A 49 -24.87 20.66 7.81
N LYS A 50 -24.01 19.65 7.67
CA LYS A 50 -24.11 18.35 8.37
C LYS A 50 -23.16 18.21 9.57
N ALA A 51 -22.06 18.96 9.59
CA ALA A 51 -20.96 18.74 10.53
C ALA A 51 -20.12 20.00 10.84
N VAL A 52 -19.30 19.90 11.89
CA VAL A 52 -18.25 20.85 12.28
C VAL A 52 -16.90 20.13 12.32
N VAL A 53 -15.87 20.72 11.71
CA VAL A 53 -14.47 20.31 11.90
C VAL A 53 -13.89 21.06 13.10
N TYR A 54 -13.26 20.34 14.03
CA TYR A 54 -12.50 20.89 15.17
C TYR A 54 -11.48 19.85 15.65
N HIS A 55 -10.24 20.26 15.95
CA HIS A 55 -9.11 19.37 16.30
C HIS A 55 -8.95 18.14 15.37
N GLU A 56 -8.92 18.39 14.05
CA GLU A 56 -8.74 17.35 13.03
C GLU A 56 -9.77 16.20 13.11
N GLN A 57 -10.95 16.48 13.70
CA GLN A 57 -12.08 15.56 13.84
C GLN A 57 -13.37 16.18 13.30
N VAL A 58 -14.31 15.32 12.91
CA VAL A 58 -15.64 15.69 12.42
C VAL A 58 -16.67 15.47 13.53
N TRP A 59 -17.42 16.52 13.84
CA TRP A 59 -18.36 16.62 14.96
C TRP A 59 -19.78 16.91 14.45
N LYS A 60 -20.78 16.42 15.19
CA LYS A 60 -22.21 16.54 14.88
C LYS A 60 -22.84 17.60 15.78
N TYR A 61 -23.80 18.36 15.26
CA TYR A 61 -24.51 19.40 16.02
C TYR A 61 -25.48 18.78 17.03
N ALA A 62 -25.36 19.14 18.32
CA ALA A 62 -26.38 18.86 19.33
C ALA A 62 -27.35 20.03 19.51
N VAL A 63 -26.84 21.26 19.50
CA VAL A 63 -27.63 22.49 19.70
C VAL A 63 -26.99 23.66 18.95
N ILE A 64 -27.81 24.52 18.34
CA ILE A 64 -27.40 25.86 17.86
C ILE A 64 -28.33 26.89 18.51
N LYS A 65 -27.76 27.95 19.11
CA LYS A 65 -28.50 29.06 19.75
C LYS A 65 -27.88 30.38 19.30
N LYS A 66 -28.60 31.17 18.49
CA LYS A 66 -28.15 32.49 18.01
C LYS A 66 -28.82 33.64 18.78
N ASN A 67 -28.06 34.70 19.04
CA ASN A 67 -28.54 36.05 19.30
C ASN A 67 -27.77 37.06 18.42
N ASP A 68 -28.15 38.34 18.46
CA ASP A 68 -27.67 39.39 17.53
C ASP A 68 -26.15 39.52 17.37
N LYS A 69 -25.35 39.03 18.34
CA LYS A 69 -23.88 39.18 18.35
C LYS A 69 -23.13 37.91 18.75
N GLN A 70 -23.83 36.84 19.12
CA GLN A 70 -23.22 35.60 19.62
C GLN A 70 -23.99 34.36 19.15
N VAL A 71 -23.25 33.27 18.93
CA VAL A 71 -23.79 31.95 18.66
C VAL A 71 -23.17 30.97 19.63
N LEU A 72 -24.00 30.21 20.35
CA LEU A 72 -23.58 29.02 21.08
C LEU A 72 -23.87 27.81 20.19
N ILE A 73 -22.83 27.03 19.89
CA ILE A 73 -22.95 25.73 19.21
C ILE A 73 -22.48 24.65 20.19
N GLU A 74 -23.34 23.71 20.52
CA GLU A 74 -22.99 22.50 21.26
C GLU A 74 -22.76 21.37 20.24
N ILE A 75 -21.57 20.79 20.23
CA ILE A 75 -21.15 19.73 19.29
C ILE A 75 -20.83 18.43 20.05
N PHE A 76 -20.94 17.29 19.37
CA PHE A 76 -20.59 15.98 19.91
C PHE A 76 -19.94 15.06 18.87
N ASN A 77 -19.14 14.09 19.31
CA ASN A 77 -18.59 13.03 18.47
C ASN A 77 -19.16 11.65 18.86
N ASP A 78 -18.89 10.62 18.06
CA ASP A 78 -19.43 9.28 18.30
C ASP A 78 -18.78 8.56 19.50
N GLY A 79 -17.68 9.11 20.03
CA GLY A 79 -17.13 8.75 21.36
C GLY A 79 -17.94 9.32 22.54
N GLY A 80 -18.99 10.09 22.29
CA GLY A 80 -19.86 10.68 23.30
C GLY A 80 -19.29 11.94 23.98
N GLN A 81 -18.14 12.45 23.53
CA GLN A 81 -17.59 13.72 24.01
C GLN A 81 -18.49 14.87 23.55
N LYS A 82 -18.54 15.96 24.34
CA LYS A 82 -19.35 17.15 24.04
C LYS A 82 -18.58 18.43 24.33
N ILE A 83 -18.67 19.38 23.42
CA ILE A 83 -17.95 20.67 23.47
C ILE A 83 -18.94 21.80 23.18
N ALA A 84 -18.80 22.92 23.89
CA ALA A 84 -19.61 24.13 23.69
C ALA A 84 -18.75 25.26 23.10
N LEU A 85 -18.98 25.58 21.83
CA LEU A 85 -18.34 26.68 21.11
C LEU A 85 -19.14 27.97 21.33
N ASN A 86 -18.58 28.90 22.12
CA ASN A 86 -19.18 30.21 22.37
C ASN A 86 -18.58 31.24 21.40
N ILE A 87 -19.27 31.51 20.30
CA ILE A 87 -18.80 32.31 19.17
C ILE A 87 -19.31 33.75 19.32
N LYS A 88 -18.42 34.75 19.19
CA LYS A 88 -18.76 36.19 19.20
C LYS A 88 -18.43 36.80 17.86
N ILE A 89 -19.42 37.37 17.17
CA ILE A 89 -19.31 37.82 15.78
C ILE A 89 -18.91 39.31 15.72
N LYS A 90 -17.94 39.66 14.87
CA LYS A 90 -17.33 41.00 14.75
C LYS A 90 -16.98 41.33 13.29
N LYS A 91 -17.96 41.83 12.52
CA LYS A 91 -17.83 42.07 11.07
C LYS A 91 -17.38 40.77 10.36
N SER A 92 -16.30 40.78 9.60
CA SER A 92 -15.70 39.62 8.92
C SER A 92 -14.82 38.73 9.82
N THR A 93 -14.82 38.94 11.13
CA THR A 93 -14.04 38.15 12.09
C THR A 93 -14.93 37.60 13.20
N ILE A 94 -14.52 36.46 13.78
CA ILE A 94 -15.18 35.87 14.94
C ILE A 94 -14.18 35.64 16.07
N VAL A 95 -14.68 35.54 17.29
CA VAL A 95 -13.91 35.04 18.44
C VAL A 95 -14.62 33.81 18.98
N ILE A 96 -14.03 32.64 18.79
CA ILE A 96 -14.55 31.36 19.30
C ILE A 96 -13.92 31.11 20.67
N ASN A 97 -14.75 30.73 21.63
CA ASN A 97 -14.34 30.36 22.98
C ASN A 97 -14.88 28.94 23.21
N PRO A 98 -14.08 27.89 22.90
CA PRO A 98 -14.50 26.51 23.12
C PRO A 98 -14.47 26.17 24.61
N SER A 99 -15.17 25.11 25.02
CA SER A 99 -15.24 24.71 26.44
C SER A 99 -14.05 23.86 26.92
N ASP A 100 -13.19 23.43 26.00
CA ASP A 100 -12.07 22.51 26.21
C ASP A 100 -10.70 23.13 25.87
N GLY A 101 -10.64 24.38 25.40
CA GLY A 101 -9.43 25.03 24.90
C GLY A 101 -9.44 26.56 25.00
N GLU A 102 -8.45 27.21 24.37
CA GLU A 102 -8.27 28.66 24.44
C GLU A 102 -9.16 29.46 23.48
N SER A 103 -9.34 30.75 23.80
CA SER A 103 -10.06 31.71 22.96
C SER A 103 -9.28 32.06 21.70
N ALA A 104 -9.84 31.73 20.53
CA ALA A 104 -9.24 32.00 19.23
C ALA A 104 -9.95 33.15 18.50
N ALA A 105 -9.18 34.07 17.91
CA ALA A 105 -9.69 35.09 17.00
C ALA A 105 -9.48 34.61 15.56
N CYS A 106 -10.56 34.40 14.81
CA CYS A 106 -10.54 33.75 13.51
C CYS A 106 -11.08 34.64 12.39
N THR A 107 -10.68 34.30 11.16
CA THR A 107 -11.13 34.89 9.89
C THR A 107 -11.39 33.78 8.88
N ASN A 108 -12.26 34.03 7.89
CA ASN A 108 -12.58 33.08 6.82
C ASN A 108 -11.72 33.27 5.55
N LYS A 109 -10.58 33.96 5.66
CA LYS A 109 -9.59 34.15 4.60
C LYS A 109 -8.18 33.97 5.14
N LEU A 110 -7.42 33.04 4.55
CA LEU A 110 -6.03 32.81 4.95
C LEU A 110 -5.15 34.06 4.75
N SER A 111 -5.42 34.85 3.70
CA SER A 111 -4.75 36.13 3.42
C SER A 111 -5.04 37.26 4.41
N ASP A 112 -6.01 37.11 5.32
CA ASP A 112 -6.24 38.03 6.44
C ASP A 112 -5.46 37.62 7.72
N CYS A 113 -4.63 36.57 7.66
CA CYS A 113 -3.84 36.02 8.78
C CYS A 113 -2.35 36.42 8.71
N TYR A 114 -1.68 36.44 9.86
CA TYR A 114 -0.23 36.53 9.93
C TYR A 114 0.39 35.14 9.80
N VAL A 115 0.56 34.65 8.56
CA VAL A 115 1.30 33.40 8.29
C VAL A 115 2.80 33.67 8.42
N THR A 116 3.54 32.75 9.04
CA THR A 116 5.00 32.78 9.09
C THR A 116 5.53 31.66 8.20
N HIS A 117 6.48 32.00 7.32
CA HIS A 117 7.05 31.10 6.31
C HIS A 117 8.49 30.71 6.70
N ASP A 118 8.62 29.94 7.79
CA ASP A 118 9.90 29.67 8.46
C ASP A 118 10.23 28.17 8.67
N LEU A 119 9.54 27.26 7.97
CA LEU A 119 9.87 25.83 7.98
C LEU A 119 11.35 25.59 7.57
N PRO A 120 12.16 24.91 8.40
CA PRO A 120 13.59 24.75 8.16
C PRO A 120 13.87 23.79 6.99
N GLU A 121 15.00 24.01 6.31
CA GLU A 121 15.50 23.09 5.28
C GLU A 121 15.59 21.64 5.78
N PHE A 122 15.32 20.69 4.90
CA PHE A 122 15.48 19.26 5.18
C PHE A 122 16.96 18.92 5.32
N THR A 123 17.33 18.43 6.49
CA THR A 123 18.66 17.88 6.82
C THR A 123 18.59 16.37 6.97
N ALA A 124 19.64 15.65 6.58
CA ALA A 124 19.73 14.21 6.81
C ALA A 124 19.73 13.87 8.34
N PRO A 125 19.13 12.75 8.76
CA PRO A 125 18.42 11.76 7.94
C PRO A 125 17.04 12.25 7.50
N VAL A 126 16.79 12.12 6.19
CA VAL A 126 15.49 12.36 5.56
C VAL A 126 14.69 11.06 5.50
N PHE A 127 15.38 9.92 5.37
CA PHE A 127 14.76 8.60 5.40
C PHE A 127 14.42 8.14 6.81
N LYS A 128 13.14 7.82 7.02
CA LYS A 128 12.59 7.34 8.30
C LYS A 128 11.37 6.47 8.04
N GLU A 129 11.37 5.28 8.61
CA GLU A 129 10.17 4.42 8.62
C GLU A 129 9.09 5.07 9.49
N GLY A 130 7.92 5.31 8.91
CA GLY A 130 6.77 5.86 9.63
C GLY A 130 5.49 5.78 8.81
N PHE A 131 4.46 6.48 9.27
CA PHE A 131 3.18 6.56 8.59
C PHE A 131 2.79 8.01 8.33
N ILE A 132 2.09 8.26 7.24
CA ILE A 132 1.32 9.48 7.01
C ILE A 132 -0.13 9.17 7.40
N TYR A 133 -0.68 9.94 8.32
CA TYR A 133 -2.10 9.91 8.66
C TYR A 133 -2.78 10.95 7.77
N PHE A 134 -3.47 10.50 6.72
CA PHE A 134 -4.19 11.36 5.79
C PHE A 134 -5.69 11.24 6.05
N SER A 135 -6.28 12.31 6.57
CA SER A 135 -7.68 12.38 6.99
C SER A 135 -8.36 13.60 6.39
N GLY A 136 -9.68 13.68 6.47
CA GLY A 136 -10.36 14.87 5.98
C GLY A 136 -11.88 14.78 5.89
N LEU A 137 -12.48 15.89 5.45
CA LEU A 137 -13.91 16.05 5.21
C LEU A 137 -14.15 16.49 3.77
N ILE A 138 -14.93 15.72 3.02
CA ILE A 138 -15.59 16.21 1.81
C ILE A 138 -16.82 17.01 2.29
N ALA A 139 -16.73 18.34 2.22
CA ALA A 139 -17.73 19.23 2.78
C ALA A 139 -19.04 19.18 1.98
N ASP A 140 -20.16 19.13 2.70
CA ASP A 140 -21.53 18.95 2.17
C ASP A 140 -21.72 17.74 1.23
N TYR A 141 -20.86 16.73 1.33
CA TYR A 141 -20.94 15.44 0.63
C TYR A 141 -22.37 14.89 0.51
N ASP A 142 -22.80 14.61 -0.72
CA ASP A 142 -24.12 14.11 -1.08
C ASP A 142 -24.35 12.66 -0.64
N GLY A 143 -23.38 11.79 -0.92
CA GLY A 143 -23.43 10.35 -0.73
C GLY A 143 -23.12 9.53 -1.98
N ASP A 144 -22.85 10.12 -3.15
CA ASP A 144 -22.87 9.40 -4.43
C ASP A 144 -21.68 8.44 -4.60
N ALA A 145 -20.46 8.91 -4.31
CA ALA A 145 -19.24 8.10 -4.39
C ALA A 145 -18.78 7.67 -2.99
N LYS A 146 -18.80 6.36 -2.69
CA LYS A 146 -18.47 5.81 -1.36
C LYS A 146 -16.98 5.67 -1.07
N ASN A 147 -16.15 5.67 -2.10
CA ASN A 147 -14.72 5.41 -2.01
C ASN A 147 -13.96 6.35 -2.95
N PHE A 148 -12.68 6.54 -2.67
CA PHE A 148 -11.72 7.11 -3.61
C PHE A 148 -10.34 6.47 -3.45
N ILE A 149 -9.44 6.75 -4.39
CA ILE A 149 -8.08 6.22 -4.40
C ILE A 149 -7.11 7.30 -3.91
N VAL A 150 -6.21 6.92 -3.00
CA VAL A 150 -4.97 7.64 -2.72
C VAL A 150 -3.82 6.77 -3.19
N THR A 151 -2.82 7.34 -3.87
CA THR A 151 -1.57 6.63 -4.16
C THR A 151 -0.36 7.33 -3.56
N SER A 152 0.72 6.57 -3.32
CA SER A 152 2.00 7.06 -2.80
C SER A 152 3.17 6.28 -3.38
N ASP A 153 4.23 6.97 -3.82
CA ASP A 153 5.43 6.35 -4.38
C ASP A 153 6.32 5.75 -3.27
N GLN A 154 6.64 4.46 -3.40
CA GLN A 154 7.53 3.75 -2.48
C GLN A 154 8.93 3.61 -3.10
N LEU A 155 9.77 4.63 -2.87
CA LEU A 155 11.10 4.81 -3.47
C LEU A 155 11.97 3.53 -3.48
N PHE A 156 11.98 2.78 -2.38
CA PHE A 156 12.79 1.56 -2.25
C PHE A 156 12.16 0.32 -2.89
N GLU A 157 10.82 0.23 -2.91
CA GLU A 157 10.10 -0.87 -3.54
C GLU A 157 10.04 -0.72 -5.07
N GLY A 158 10.27 0.48 -5.61
CA GLY A 158 10.29 0.75 -7.04
C GLY A 158 8.91 0.75 -7.70
N GLN A 159 7.85 0.91 -6.89
CA GLN A 159 6.45 0.87 -7.33
C GLN A 159 5.62 1.90 -6.56
N GLN A 160 4.55 2.39 -7.19
CA GLN A 160 3.53 3.21 -6.53
C GLN A 160 2.55 2.29 -5.80
N LYS A 161 2.24 2.58 -4.54
CA LYS A 161 1.19 1.87 -3.78
C LYS A 161 -0.14 2.59 -3.87
N LEU A 162 -1.21 1.80 -3.95
CA LEU A 162 -2.60 2.24 -4.00
C LEU A 162 -3.28 1.93 -2.67
N TYR A 163 -4.08 2.89 -2.18
CA TYR A 163 -4.86 2.81 -0.95
C TYR A 163 -6.31 3.20 -1.27
N LEU A 164 -7.24 2.26 -1.11
CA LEU A 164 -8.67 2.51 -1.27
C LEU A 164 -9.21 3.15 0.02
N VAL A 165 -9.70 4.38 -0.06
CA VAL A 165 -10.17 5.16 1.08
C VAL A 165 -11.70 5.25 1.07
N THR A 166 -12.32 4.83 2.16
CA THR A 166 -13.78 4.89 2.35
C THR A 166 -14.22 6.25 2.87
N ILE A 167 -15.29 6.80 2.29
CA ILE A 167 -15.95 8.04 2.71
C ILE A 167 -17.15 7.68 3.59
N GLN A 168 -17.23 8.25 4.78
CA GLN A 168 -18.31 8.04 5.73
C GLN A 168 -19.56 8.87 5.34
N PRO A 169 -20.76 8.56 5.86
CA PRO A 169 -22.01 9.22 5.44
C PRO A 169 -22.10 10.74 5.71
N ASP A 170 -21.20 11.29 6.52
CA ASP A 170 -21.05 12.72 6.80
C ASP A 170 -19.96 13.40 5.95
N GLY A 171 -19.24 12.64 5.12
CA GLY A 171 -18.13 13.09 4.27
C GLY A 171 -16.74 12.88 4.87
N TYR A 172 -16.63 12.38 6.11
CA TYR A 172 -15.33 12.12 6.74
C TYR A 172 -14.59 10.94 6.10
N PHE A 173 -13.26 11.00 6.02
CA PHE A 173 -12.41 9.88 5.61
C PHE A 173 -11.08 9.88 6.38
N SER A 174 -10.41 8.72 6.42
CA SER A 174 -9.06 8.58 6.97
C SER A 174 -8.34 7.35 6.42
N VAL A 175 -7.02 7.46 6.24
CA VAL A 175 -6.13 6.36 5.84
C VAL A 175 -4.74 6.55 6.49
N GLU A 176 -4.11 5.44 6.87
CA GLU A 176 -2.75 5.37 7.39
C GLU A 176 -1.84 4.79 6.30
N ILE A 177 -0.89 5.58 5.81
CA ILE A 177 -0.03 5.26 4.66
C ILE A 177 1.40 5.04 5.14
N PRO A 178 1.94 3.80 5.10
CA PRO A 178 3.36 3.55 5.37
C PRO A 178 4.23 4.30 4.37
N GLN A 179 5.23 5.03 4.87
CA GLN A 179 6.14 5.81 4.02
C GLN A 179 7.55 5.88 4.63
N THR A 180 8.56 6.02 3.77
CA THR A 180 9.98 6.08 4.15
C THR A 180 10.68 7.40 3.84
N ASN A 181 10.19 8.14 2.85
CA ASN A 181 10.70 9.44 2.38
C ASN A 181 9.56 10.47 2.27
N PRO A 182 9.85 11.78 2.35
CA PRO A 182 8.94 12.84 1.92
C PRO A 182 8.42 12.60 0.49
N THR A 183 7.14 12.88 0.23
CA THR A 183 6.48 12.52 -1.05
C THR A 183 5.23 13.37 -1.29
N VAL A 184 4.65 13.29 -2.49
CA VAL A 184 3.30 13.78 -2.79
C VAL A 184 2.33 12.60 -2.84
N LEU A 185 1.18 12.72 -2.18
CA LEU A 185 0.08 11.76 -2.35
C LEU A 185 -0.78 12.13 -3.56
N LEU A 186 -1.27 11.14 -4.31
CA LEU A 186 -2.24 11.38 -5.38
C LEU A 186 -3.64 10.93 -4.94
N ALA A 187 -4.41 11.84 -4.35
CA ALA A 187 -5.76 11.57 -3.84
C ALA A 187 -6.83 11.97 -4.86
N PHE A 188 -7.34 10.99 -5.62
CA PHE A 188 -8.34 11.19 -6.67
C PHE A 188 -9.77 11.22 -6.10
N THR A 189 -10.08 12.25 -5.30
CA THR A 189 -11.35 12.34 -4.59
C THR A 189 -12.53 12.67 -5.52
N PRO A 190 -13.79 12.34 -5.14
CA PRO A 190 -14.93 12.44 -6.07
C PRO A 190 -15.30 13.86 -6.52
N VAL A 191 -14.87 14.88 -5.78
CA VAL A 191 -15.21 16.29 -6.04
C VAL A 191 -14.09 17.05 -6.74
N GLN A 192 -12.83 16.70 -6.48
CA GLN A 192 -11.61 17.17 -7.18
C GLN A 192 -10.39 16.36 -6.70
N PRO A 193 -9.33 16.21 -7.52
CA PRO A 193 -8.08 15.62 -7.06
C PRO A 193 -7.40 16.52 -6.01
N VAL A 194 -6.67 15.89 -5.08
CA VAL A 194 -5.90 16.58 -4.03
C VAL A 194 -4.48 16.01 -4.03
N PHE A 195 -3.49 16.90 -4.09
CA PHE A 195 -2.07 16.54 -4.24
C PHE A 195 -1.23 17.18 -3.13
N PRO A 196 -1.30 16.69 -1.88
CA PRO A 196 -0.54 17.25 -0.78
C PRO A 196 0.88 16.67 -0.74
N TYR A 197 1.88 17.53 -0.56
CA TYR A 197 3.19 17.09 -0.11
C TYR A 197 3.18 16.78 1.39
N VAL A 198 3.79 15.66 1.77
CA VAL A 198 3.74 15.08 3.12
C VAL A 198 5.06 14.42 3.50
N VAL A 199 5.31 14.29 4.81
CA VAL A 199 6.50 13.63 5.36
C VAL A 199 6.09 12.45 6.26
N PRO A 200 6.91 11.39 6.40
CA PRO A 200 6.60 10.32 7.36
C PRO A 200 6.46 10.88 8.78
N GLY A 201 5.38 10.53 9.47
CA GLY A 201 4.99 11.10 10.77
C GLY A 201 4.09 12.34 10.69
N SER A 202 3.66 12.77 9.49
CA SER A 202 2.61 13.80 9.36
C SER A 202 1.22 13.25 9.72
N HIS A 203 0.45 14.03 10.47
CA HIS A 203 -1.00 14.04 10.39
C HIS A 203 -1.41 15.24 9.54
N LEU A 204 -2.19 14.97 8.49
CA LEU A 204 -2.72 15.97 7.59
C LEU A 204 -4.23 15.75 7.45
N PHE A 205 -5.00 16.69 7.99
CA PHE A 205 -6.45 16.75 7.80
C PHE A 205 -6.75 17.76 6.68
N VAL A 206 -7.54 17.36 5.69
CA VAL A 206 -7.99 18.25 4.60
C VAL A 206 -9.49 18.52 4.64
N ILE A 207 -9.91 19.72 4.23
CA ILE A 207 -11.30 19.98 3.84
C ILE A 207 -11.35 20.18 2.33
N ILE A 208 -12.24 19.44 1.67
CA ILE A 208 -12.38 19.39 0.22
C ILE A 208 -13.78 19.86 -0.15
N LYS A 209 -13.86 20.80 -1.09
CA LYS A 209 -15.11 21.32 -1.69
C LYS A 209 -14.96 21.32 -3.22
N PRO A 210 -16.03 21.11 -4.01
CA PRO A 210 -15.95 21.24 -5.46
C PRO A 210 -15.48 22.65 -5.87
N ASN A 211 -14.46 22.73 -6.73
CA ASN A 211 -13.94 23.98 -7.33
C ASN A 211 -13.50 25.05 -6.31
N HIS A 212 -12.83 24.66 -5.22
CA HIS A 212 -12.26 25.57 -4.22
C HIS A 212 -10.84 25.14 -3.81
N GLU A 213 -10.06 26.08 -3.28
CA GLU A 213 -8.79 25.80 -2.58
C GLU A 213 -8.98 24.75 -1.48
N ILE A 214 -8.04 23.82 -1.36
CA ILE A 214 -7.99 22.83 -0.27
C ILE A 214 -7.53 23.52 1.02
N ALA A 215 -8.25 23.26 2.11
CA ALA A 215 -7.88 23.78 3.43
C ALA A 215 -7.21 22.67 4.26
N PHE A 216 -6.06 22.97 4.86
CA PHE A 216 -5.23 21.99 5.59
C PHE A 216 -5.13 22.31 7.09
N SER A 217 -5.24 21.26 7.92
CA SER A 217 -4.94 21.25 9.36
C SER A 217 -4.09 20.02 9.73
N GLY A 218 -3.65 19.93 11.00
CA GLY A 218 -2.63 18.96 11.44
C GLY A 218 -1.19 19.42 11.19
N ASN A 219 -0.22 18.67 11.70
CA ASN A 219 1.19 19.08 11.72
C ASN A 219 1.85 19.17 10.32
N GLY A 220 1.28 18.54 9.30
CA GLY A 220 1.72 18.65 7.90
C GLY A 220 1.20 19.90 7.18
N ALA A 221 0.24 20.62 7.75
CA ALA A 221 -0.54 21.62 7.03
C ALA A 221 0.26 22.83 6.53
N ALA A 222 1.24 23.32 7.28
CA ALA A 222 2.06 24.45 6.85
C ALA A 222 2.85 24.11 5.57
N LEU A 223 3.45 22.93 5.52
CA LEU A 223 4.20 22.43 4.37
C LEU A 223 3.28 22.28 3.15
N ALA A 224 2.15 21.58 3.30
CA ALA A 224 1.19 21.36 2.22
C ALA A 224 0.56 22.66 1.66
N ARG A 225 0.35 23.69 2.50
CA ARG A 225 -0.18 25.00 2.07
C ARG A 225 0.80 25.75 1.16
N GLU A 226 2.07 25.84 1.54
CA GLU A 226 3.09 26.56 0.76
C GLU A 226 3.47 25.83 -0.54
N ASP A 227 3.52 24.50 -0.47
CA ASP A 227 3.71 23.59 -1.60
C ASP A 227 2.58 23.69 -2.64
N GLN A 228 1.31 23.70 -2.21
CA GLN A 228 0.18 23.92 -3.10
C GLN A 228 0.25 25.31 -3.77
N PHE A 229 0.54 26.37 -3.02
CA PHE A 229 0.70 27.73 -3.55
C PHE A 229 1.74 27.79 -4.69
N LEU A 230 2.86 27.08 -4.57
CA LEU A 230 3.83 27.00 -5.66
C LEU A 230 3.36 26.11 -6.82
N ARG A 231 2.73 24.94 -6.58
CA ARG A 231 2.17 24.11 -7.67
C ARG A 231 1.07 24.84 -8.47
N GLU A 232 0.29 25.71 -7.83
CA GLU A 232 -0.65 26.62 -8.51
C GLU A 232 0.07 27.74 -9.28
N THR A 233 1.24 28.17 -8.81
CA THR A 233 2.12 29.14 -9.49
C THR A 233 2.91 28.46 -10.62
N LYS A 234 2.19 28.03 -11.67
CA LYS A 234 2.70 27.26 -12.83
C LYS A 234 3.95 27.81 -13.55
N GLN A 235 4.34 29.06 -13.29
CA GLN A 235 5.56 29.69 -13.85
C GLN A 235 6.86 29.17 -13.19
N VAL A 236 6.76 28.47 -12.06
CA VAL A 236 7.91 27.95 -11.29
C VAL A 236 8.57 26.73 -11.91
N TYR A 237 7.83 25.94 -12.69
CA TYR A 237 8.28 24.64 -13.20
C TYR A 237 8.59 24.69 -14.70
N LEU A 238 9.35 23.71 -15.17
CA LEU A 238 9.40 23.40 -16.60
C LEU A 238 8.05 22.77 -16.99
N SER A 239 7.53 23.10 -18.17
CA SER A 239 6.45 22.32 -18.81
C SER A 239 6.94 20.91 -19.15
N ASP A 240 6.01 19.97 -19.30
CA ASP A 240 6.36 18.65 -19.84
C ASP A 240 6.84 18.80 -21.29
N PRO A 241 7.88 18.07 -21.73
CA PRO A 241 8.25 18.04 -23.15
C PRO A 241 7.09 17.64 -24.09
N ALA A 242 6.05 16.96 -23.60
CA ALA A 242 4.81 16.69 -24.32
C ALA A 242 3.99 17.94 -24.68
N ASP A 243 4.12 19.04 -23.93
CA ASP A 243 3.51 20.34 -24.28
C ASP A 243 4.27 21.03 -25.45
N HIS A 244 5.53 20.63 -25.68
CA HIS A 244 6.50 21.30 -26.58
C HIS A 244 6.94 20.44 -27.77
N LEU A 245 6.20 19.38 -28.11
CA LEU A 245 6.59 18.39 -29.12
C LEU A 245 6.98 18.99 -30.48
N GLU A 246 6.32 20.07 -30.93
CA GLU A 246 6.66 20.75 -32.18
C GLU A 246 7.92 21.65 -32.07
N GLU A 247 8.23 22.20 -30.89
CA GLU A 247 9.46 23.00 -30.68
C GLU A 247 10.72 22.12 -30.64
N ILE A 248 10.60 20.93 -30.06
CA ILE A 248 11.71 19.97 -29.93
C ILE A 248 11.87 19.06 -31.17
N LYS A 249 10.97 19.15 -32.14
CA LYS A 249 10.77 18.17 -33.23
C LYS A 249 12.01 17.98 -34.10
N GLY A 250 12.69 16.85 -33.93
CA GLY A 250 13.92 16.54 -34.67
C GLY A 250 15.14 17.36 -34.25
N ALA A 251 15.08 18.05 -33.10
CA ALA A 251 16.25 18.68 -32.51
C ALA A 251 17.29 17.61 -32.14
N PRO A 252 18.57 17.74 -32.53
CA PRO A 252 19.60 16.80 -32.12
C PRO A 252 19.82 16.83 -30.59
N PRO A 253 20.42 15.78 -29.98
CA PRO A 253 20.51 15.64 -28.52
C PRO A 253 21.05 16.88 -27.81
N GLU A 254 22.17 17.45 -28.27
CA GLU A 254 22.75 18.65 -27.63
C GLU A 254 21.88 19.92 -27.76
N GLN A 255 21.02 20.02 -28.79
CA GLN A 255 20.06 21.13 -28.90
C GLN A 255 18.89 20.93 -27.94
N TYR A 256 18.34 19.72 -27.84
CA TYR A 256 17.33 19.35 -26.86
C TYR A 256 17.82 19.56 -25.43
N LYS A 257 19.04 19.09 -25.12
CA LYS A 257 19.71 19.27 -23.84
C LYS A 257 19.91 20.75 -23.49
N LYS A 258 20.36 21.56 -24.45
CA LYS A 258 20.47 23.01 -24.29
C LYS A 258 19.13 23.71 -24.06
N TYR A 259 18.03 23.22 -24.65
CA TYR A 259 16.68 23.74 -24.43
C TYR A 259 16.23 23.48 -22.98
N PHE A 260 16.26 22.23 -22.50
CA PHE A 260 15.78 21.91 -21.15
C PHE A 260 16.66 22.50 -20.05
N LEU A 261 17.99 22.51 -20.21
CA LEU A 261 18.88 23.23 -19.28
C LEU A 261 18.65 24.76 -19.30
N ALA A 262 18.13 25.34 -20.38
CA ALA A 262 17.70 26.74 -20.40
C ALA A 262 16.30 26.96 -19.80
N GLY A 263 15.43 25.94 -19.84
CA GLY A 263 14.19 25.90 -19.04
C GLY A 263 14.48 25.88 -17.54
N GLN A 264 15.39 25.00 -17.10
CA GLN A 264 15.81 24.88 -15.69
C GLN A 264 16.25 26.22 -15.10
N ARG A 265 17.16 26.94 -15.76
CA ARG A 265 17.63 28.25 -15.29
C ARG A 265 16.56 29.35 -15.25
N LYS A 266 15.48 29.23 -16.04
CA LYS A 266 14.32 30.13 -15.94
C LYS A 266 13.45 29.78 -14.73
N ALA A 267 13.14 28.50 -14.57
CA ALA A 267 12.39 27.96 -13.43
C ALA A 267 13.07 28.30 -12.09
N GLU A 268 14.38 28.05 -11.98
CA GLU A 268 15.21 28.43 -10.84
C GLU A 268 15.16 29.94 -10.54
N ALA A 269 15.26 30.80 -11.57
CA ALA A 269 15.20 32.25 -11.40
C ALA A 269 13.81 32.76 -10.96
N VAL A 270 12.73 32.09 -11.36
CA VAL A 270 11.36 32.38 -10.87
C VAL A 270 11.23 31.95 -9.41
N LEU A 271 11.71 30.75 -9.05
CA LEU A 271 11.70 30.26 -7.67
C LEU A 271 12.53 31.13 -6.73
N ASP A 272 13.76 31.51 -7.13
CA ASP A 272 14.62 32.46 -6.42
C ASP A 272 13.91 33.82 -6.22
N SER A 273 13.18 34.29 -7.22
CA SER A 273 12.41 35.54 -7.15
C SER A 273 11.23 35.45 -6.16
N ILE A 274 10.53 34.32 -6.08
CA ILE A 274 9.44 34.11 -5.12
C ILE A 274 10.00 33.98 -3.70
N TYR A 275 11.07 33.22 -3.50
CA TYR A 275 11.72 33.08 -2.20
C TYR A 275 12.19 34.42 -1.63
N ALA A 276 12.70 35.31 -2.49
CA ALA A 276 13.08 36.68 -2.11
C ALA A 276 11.91 37.52 -1.56
N THR A 277 10.64 37.19 -1.87
CA THR A 277 9.46 37.86 -1.30
C THR A 277 9.08 37.35 0.11
N LYS A 278 9.64 36.21 0.54
CA LYS A 278 9.33 35.50 1.80
C LYS A 278 7.89 34.99 1.95
N THR A 279 7.21 34.69 0.84
CA THR A 279 5.91 33.99 0.85
C THR A 279 6.03 32.46 0.88
N ILE A 280 7.26 31.94 0.94
CA ILE A 280 7.59 30.51 1.07
C ILE A 280 8.78 30.32 2.00
N SER A 281 8.81 29.18 2.68
CA SER A 281 9.84 28.80 3.64
C SER A 281 11.12 28.23 3.00
N PRO A 282 12.24 28.19 3.74
CA PRO A 282 13.45 27.49 3.32
C PRO A 282 13.23 26.03 2.91
N ALA A 283 12.41 25.28 3.66
CA ALA A 283 12.03 23.89 3.33
C ALA A 283 11.48 23.76 1.90
N ILE A 284 10.53 24.63 1.57
CA ILE A 284 9.80 24.64 0.30
C ILE A 284 10.71 25.13 -0.84
N TYR A 285 11.52 26.15 -0.60
CA TYR A 285 12.54 26.60 -1.55
C TYR A 285 13.54 25.49 -1.92
N GLN A 286 14.11 24.82 -0.92
CA GLN A 286 15.04 23.70 -1.11
C GLN A 286 14.39 22.56 -1.90
N MET A 287 13.15 22.21 -1.54
CA MET A 287 12.36 21.13 -2.14
C MET A 287 12.12 21.36 -3.64
N HIS A 288 11.53 22.51 -4.02
CA HIS A 288 11.25 22.78 -5.44
C HIS A 288 12.51 23.05 -6.26
N LYS A 289 13.61 23.53 -5.65
CA LYS A 289 14.89 23.69 -6.36
C LYS A 289 15.49 22.34 -6.75
N LEU A 290 15.35 21.32 -5.91
CA LEU A 290 15.69 19.93 -6.25
C LEU A 290 14.68 19.32 -7.24
N ASP A 291 13.40 19.66 -7.13
CA ASP A 291 12.36 19.20 -8.05
C ASP A 291 12.59 19.66 -9.49
N ILE A 292 12.85 20.96 -9.68
CA ILE A 292 13.24 21.57 -10.97
C ILE A 292 14.49 20.88 -11.57
N LYS A 293 15.49 20.55 -10.74
CA LYS A 293 16.70 19.82 -11.14
C LYS A 293 16.36 18.41 -11.65
N TYR A 294 15.68 17.57 -10.86
CA TYR A 294 15.43 16.18 -11.25
C TYR A 294 14.35 16.03 -12.32
N ALA A 295 13.35 16.92 -12.39
CA ALA A 295 12.42 16.99 -13.51
C ALA A 295 13.18 17.27 -14.82
N THR A 296 14.09 18.25 -14.81
CA THR A 296 14.97 18.52 -15.96
C THR A 296 15.78 17.28 -16.34
N TYR A 297 16.40 16.58 -15.38
CA TYR A 297 17.18 15.37 -15.68
C TYR A 297 16.33 14.23 -16.22
N GLN A 298 15.11 14.03 -15.69
CA GLN A 298 14.15 13.07 -16.21
C GLN A 298 13.78 13.39 -17.66
N TYR A 299 13.55 14.66 -18.01
CA TYR A 299 13.31 15.07 -19.39
C TYR A 299 14.54 14.87 -20.29
N LEU A 300 15.76 15.15 -19.80
CA LEU A 300 17.00 14.90 -20.52
C LEU A 300 17.23 13.42 -20.84
N LEU A 301 16.99 12.53 -19.87
CA LEU A 301 17.09 11.08 -20.02
C LEU A 301 15.97 10.48 -20.89
N SER A 302 14.85 11.19 -21.07
CA SER A 302 13.72 10.78 -21.92
C SER A 302 13.83 11.20 -23.40
N TYR A 303 14.99 11.69 -23.88
CA TYR A 303 15.14 12.22 -25.25
C TYR A 303 14.53 11.32 -26.35
N ASN A 304 14.92 10.04 -26.42
CA ASN A 304 14.43 9.11 -27.45
C ASN A 304 12.92 8.84 -27.35
N ILE A 305 12.33 8.96 -26.16
CA ILE A 305 10.89 8.81 -25.93
C ILE A 305 10.15 10.02 -26.52
N TYR A 306 10.53 11.23 -26.15
CA TYR A 306 9.85 12.45 -26.60
C TYR A 306 10.09 12.75 -28.09
N MET A 307 11.27 12.43 -28.65
CA MET A 307 11.47 12.51 -30.11
C MET A 307 10.52 11.58 -30.88
N LYS A 308 10.22 10.40 -30.34
CA LYS A 308 9.29 9.42 -30.94
C LYS A 308 7.83 9.81 -30.77
N GLN A 309 7.49 10.59 -29.73
CA GLN A 309 6.18 11.23 -29.59
C GLN A 309 6.02 12.38 -30.59
N ALA A 310 7.03 13.27 -30.71
CA ALA A 310 7.04 14.39 -31.65
C ALA A 310 7.05 13.95 -33.13
N ASN A 311 7.63 12.79 -33.42
CA ASN A 311 7.60 12.17 -34.74
C ASN A 311 7.57 10.64 -34.62
N GLN A 312 6.44 10.01 -34.94
CA GLN A 312 6.27 8.55 -34.90
C GLN A 312 7.21 7.78 -35.84
N GLN A 313 7.79 8.44 -36.85
CA GLN A 313 8.80 7.86 -37.76
C GLN A 313 10.24 8.01 -37.25
N PHE A 314 10.45 8.69 -36.11
CA PHE A 314 11.76 8.83 -35.50
C PHE A 314 12.32 7.47 -35.07
N LYS A 315 13.60 7.25 -35.39
CA LYS A 315 14.37 6.10 -34.93
C LYS A 315 15.24 6.57 -33.78
N SER A 316 15.21 5.83 -32.66
CA SER A 316 16.07 6.09 -31.51
C SER A 316 17.53 6.21 -31.95
N VAL A 317 18.24 7.19 -31.38
CA VAL A 317 19.68 7.38 -31.62
C VAL A 317 20.47 6.94 -30.39
N GLU A 318 21.69 6.48 -30.60
CA GLU A 318 22.66 6.26 -29.54
C GLU A 318 23.17 7.61 -29.01
N LEU A 319 22.98 7.86 -27.72
CA LEU A 319 23.44 9.05 -27.02
C LEU A 319 24.92 8.85 -26.61
N PRO A 320 25.85 9.73 -27.02
CA PRO A 320 27.25 9.62 -26.59
C PRO A 320 27.34 9.88 -25.08
N VAL A 321 28.32 9.31 -24.38
CA VAL A 321 28.45 9.49 -22.91
C VAL A 321 28.57 10.97 -22.50
N SER A 322 29.14 11.83 -23.34
CA SER A 322 29.17 13.29 -23.12
C SER A 322 27.77 13.95 -23.07
N TYR A 323 26.73 13.31 -23.61
CA TYR A 323 25.35 13.78 -23.44
C TYR A 323 24.97 13.82 -21.96
N PHE A 324 25.42 12.83 -21.18
CA PHE A 324 25.11 12.65 -19.76
C PHE A 324 25.96 13.52 -18.82
N ASP A 325 26.68 14.53 -19.34
CA ASP A 325 27.52 15.44 -18.54
C ASP A 325 26.73 16.19 -17.44
N PHE A 326 25.42 16.36 -17.61
CA PHE A 326 24.51 16.94 -16.61
C PHE A 326 24.38 16.10 -15.33
N LEU A 327 24.85 14.85 -15.34
CA LEU A 327 24.95 13.99 -14.17
C LEU A 327 26.28 14.17 -13.40
N HIS A 328 27.22 15.01 -13.85
CA HIS A 328 28.51 15.16 -13.18
C HIS A 328 28.39 15.88 -11.83
N GLY A 329 29.12 15.39 -10.83
CA GLY A 329 29.22 16.00 -9.50
C GLY A 329 27.99 15.82 -8.61
N LEU A 330 27.05 14.96 -8.99
CA LEU A 330 25.83 14.70 -8.22
C LEU A 330 26.13 13.97 -6.90
N GLN A 331 26.24 14.74 -5.82
CA GLN A 331 26.25 14.25 -4.45
C GLN A 331 24.82 14.05 -3.94
N ASP A 332 24.08 13.18 -4.65
CA ASP A 332 22.67 12.90 -4.42
C ASP A 332 22.52 11.94 -3.20
N GLY A 333 22.69 12.51 -2.01
CA GLY A 333 22.39 11.87 -0.72
C GLY A 333 20.88 11.86 -0.41
N GLU A 334 20.50 11.55 0.85
CA GLU A 334 19.09 11.37 1.23
C GLU A 334 18.19 12.57 0.87
N THR A 335 18.72 13.80 0.93
CA THR A 335 17.99 15.03 0.60
C THR A 335 17.54 15.09 -0.86
N ALA A 336 18.13 14.32 -1.78
CA ALA A 336 17.63 14.22 -3.15
C ALA A 336 16.18 13.69 -3.21
N SER A 337 15.80 12.84 -2.26
CA SER A 337 14.47 12.21 -2.19
C SER A 337 13.32 13.13 -1.77
N ILE A 338 13.59 14.40 -1.43
CA ILE A 338 12.52 15.37 -1.14
C ILE A 338 11.87 15.92 -2.42
N ALA A 339 12.51 15.78 -3.58
CA ALA A 339 11.95 16.21 -4.85
C ALA A 339 10.89 15.22 -5.35
N GLN A 340 9.72 15.73 -5.75
CA GLN A 340 8.62 14.94 -6.31
C GLN A 340 9.06 14.21 -7.60
N ALA A 341 9.92 14.82 -8.41
CA ALA A 341 10.47 14.24 -9.63
C ALA A 341 11.56 13.17 -9.39
N TYR A 342 12.10 13.00 -8.17
CA TYR A 342 13.23 12.10 -7.93
C TYR A 342 12.95 10.61 -8.22
N PRO A 343 11.77 10.02 -7.84
CA PRO A 343 11.43 8.65 -8.24
C PRO A 343 11.35 8.49 -9.76
N SER A 344 10.73 9.44 -10.48
CA SER A 344 10.63 9.42 -11.94
C SER A 344 11.99 9.57 -12.64
N TYR A 345 12.86 10.44 -12.11
CA TYR A 345 14.26 10.56 -12.55
C TYR A 345 15.01 9.24 -12.41
N LEU A 346 14.95 8.60 -11.23
CA LEU A 346 15.59 7.31 -10.99
C LEU A 346 15.02 6.23 -11.92
N ASN A 347 13.70 6.15 -12.09
CA ASN A 347 13.06 5.17 -12.96
C ASN A 347 13.48 5.31 -14.43
N VAL A 348 13.62 6.53 -14.95
CA VAL A 348 14.07 6.78 -16.33
C VAL A 348 15.59 6.58 -16.48
N LEU A 349 16.39 6.94 -15.48
CA LEU A 349 17.83 6.62 -15.45
C LEU A 349 18.09 5.11 -15.45
N ASN A 350 17.24 4.38 -14.72
CA ASN A 350 17.29 2.92 -14.55
C ASN A 350 16.78 2.11 -15.75
N ALA A 351 16.25 2.74 -16.79
CA ALA A 351 15.82 2.04 -17.99
C ALA A 351 17.04 1.43 -18.72
N ASP A 352 16.92 0.19 -19.18
CA ASP A 352 18.03 -0.57 -19.82
C ASP A 352 18.70 0.24 -20.94
N ASP A 353 17.94 0.92 -21.81
CA ASP A 353 18.49 1.77 -22.87
C ASP A 353 19.44 2.86 -22.31
N ASN A 354 19.07 3.52 -21.22
CA ASN A 354 19.86 4.61 -20.63
C ASN A 354 21.08 4.10 -19.87
N LEU A 355 20.94 2.99 -19.12
CA LEU A 355 22.09 2.34 -18.48
C LEU A 355 23.09 1.83 -19.52
N ASN A 356 22.62 1.14 -20.57
CA ASN A 356 23.48 0.62 -21.63
C ASN A 356 24.26 1.73 -22.35
N GLN A 357 23.64 2.88 -22.63
CA GLN A 357 24.32 4.04 -23.22
C GLN A 357 25.33 4.68 -22.26
N LEU A 358 24.96 4.88 -20.98
CA LEU A 358 25.83 5.50 -19.98
C LEU A 358 27.09 4.66 -19.68
N PHE A 359 26.95 3.34 -19.64
CA PHE A 359 28.04 2.38 -19.42
C PHE A 359 28.68 1.87 -20.73
N ALA A 360 28.29 2.37 -21.91
CA ALA A 360 28.79 1.86 -23.20
C ALA A 360 30.33 1.75 -23.30
N PRO A 361 31.17 2.70 -22.82
CA PRO A 361 32.63 2.57 -22.82
C PRO A 361 33.16 1.41 -21.98
N LEU A 362 32.47 1.09 -20.87
CA LEU A 362 32.79 -0.07 -20.01
C LEU A 362 32.29 -1.37 -20.65
N LEU A 363 31.04 -1.37 -21.12
CA LEU A 363 30.40 -2.54 -21.74
C LEU A 363 31.07 -2.94 -23.08
N HIS A 364 31.62 -1.98 -23.82
CA HIS A 364 32.37 -2.22 -25.05
C HIS A 364 33.89 -2.43 -24.81
N ASP A 365 34.40 -2.29 -23.59
CA ASP A 365 35.81 -2.63 -23.32
C ASP A 365 36.03 -4.14 -23.45
N LYS A 366 37.01 -4.51 -24.28
CA LYS A 366 37.29 -5.91 -24.56
C LYS A 366 37.87 -6.64 -23.34
N GLN A 367 38.67 -5.99 -22.50
CA GLN A 367 39.27 -6.68 -21.33
C GLN A 367 38.20 -6.97 -20.26
N PHE A 368 37.23 -6.07 -20.11
CA PHE A 368 36.04 -6.28 -19.30
C PHE A 368 35.19 -7.42 -19.86
N GLN A 369 34.87 -7.43 -21.16
CA GLN A 369 34.10 -8.50 -21.79
C GLN A 369 34.83 -9.87 -21.76
N ASP A 370 36.12 -9.93 -22.09
CA ASP A 370 36.93 -11.15 -21.99
C ASP A 370 37.01 -11.65 -20.52
N SER A 371 36.93 -10.74 -19.53
CA SER A 371 36.86 -11.09 -18.11
C SER A 371 35.47 -11.63 -17.72
N LEU A 372 34.39 -10.94 -18.09
CA LEU A 372 33.02 -11.39 -17.82
C LEU A 372 32.74 -12.75 -18.45
N ASN A 373 33.16 -12.98 -19.70
CA ASN A 373 33.00 -14.28 -20.36
C ASN A 373 33.83 -15.41 -19.72
N ARG A 374 34.85 -15.10 -18.91
CA ARG A 374 35.72 -16.08 -18.24
C ARG A 374 35.28 -16.42 -16.82
N ILE A 375 34.74 -15.46 -16.06
CA ILE A 375 34.37 -15.66 -14.64
C ILE A 375 32.90 -15.35 -14.32
N GLY A 376 32.12 -14.85 -15.28
CA GLY A 376 30.74 -14.46 -15.06
C GLY A 376 29.83 -15.66 -14.83
N GLY A 377 29.16 -15.70 -13.66
CA GLY A 377 28.13 -16.70 -13.36
C GLY A 377 28.62 -18.15 -13.28
N THR A 378 29.92 -18.43 -13.23
CA THR A 378 30.46 -19.81 -13.18
C THR A 378 30.36 -20.41 -11.77
N ILE A 379 30.47 -21.74 -11.67
CA ILE A 379 30.38 -22.44 -10.39
C ILE A 379 31.54 -22.11 -9.45
N GLU A 380 32.73 -21.87 -10.01
CA GLU A 380 33.91 -21.41 -9.29
C GLU A 380 33.69 -20.00 -8.73
N THR A 381 33.04 -19.11 -9.49
CA THR A 381 32.68 -17.76 -9.03
C THR A 381 31.60 -17.81 -7.94
N ILE A 382 30.59 -18.68 -8.05
CA ILE A 382 29.61 -18.88 -6.97
C ILE A 382 30.31 -19.42 -5.71
N ALA A 383 31.31 -20.31 -5.84
CA ALA A 383 32.11 -20.82 -4.72
C ALA A 383 33.01 -19.76 -4.07
N LEU A 384 33.65 -18.89 -4.88
CA LEU A 384 34.41 -17.72 -4.40
C LEU A 384 33.52 -16.78 -3.58
N VAL A 385 32.32 -16.46 -4.09
CA VAL A 385 31.34 -15.58 -3.43
C VAL A 385 30.77 -16.24 -2.16
N TYR A 386 30.43 -17.53 -2.20
CA TYR A 386 29.97 -18.25 -1.00
C TYR A 386 31.02 -18.24 0.11
N HIS A 387 32.31 -18.39 -0.24
CA HIS A 387 33.41 -18.32 0.71
C HIS A 387 33.61 -16.90 1.28
N SER A 388 33.58 -15.85 0.46
CA SER A 388 33.78 -14.46 0.96
C SER A 388 32.66 -13.99 1.90
N LEU A 389 31.46 -14.55 1.76
CA LEU A 389 30.30 -14.26 2.61
C LEU A 389 30.30 -15.05 3.93
N TYR A 390 31.31 -15.86 4.23
CA TYR A 390 31.46 -16.61 5.49
C TYR A 390 30.18 -17.38 5.90
N ASN A 391 29.59 -18.13 4.97
CA ASN A 391 28.36 -18.92 5.16
C ASN A 391 27.08 -18.10 5.47
N LYS A 392 27.07 -16.76 5.31
CA LYS A 392 25.87 -15.90 5.47
C LYS A 392 24.79 -16.06 4.38
N TRP A 393 24.89 -17.11 3.55
CA TRP A 393 23.99 -17.40 2.44
C TRP A 393 23.03 -18.53 2.84
N LYS A 394 22.03 -18.20 3.66
CA LYS A 394 21.09 -19.15 4.30
C LYS A 394 20.33 -20.05 3.33
N ASP A 395 20.12 -19.58 2.10
CA ASP A 395 19.43 -20.32 1.02
C ASP A 395 20.19 -21.54 0.49
N VAL A 396 21.50 -21.60 0.72
CA VAL A 396 22.38 -22.69 0.25
C VAL A 396 22.31 -23.85 1.23
N ASN A 397 21.78 -24.99 0.79
CA ASN A 397 21.64 -26.18 1.64
C ASN A 397 23.01 -26.85 1.96
N GLU A 398 23.05 -27.74 2.95
CA GLU A 398 24.30 -28.38 3.42
C GLU A 398 25.10 -29.11 2.32
N ARG A 399 24.41 -29.72 1.35
CA ARG A 399 25.04 -30.42 0.21
C ARG A 399 25.67 -29.41 -0.75
N GLN A 400 24.96 -28.33 -1.06
CA GLN A 400 25.46 -27.24 -1.90
C GLN A 400 26.62 -26.52 -1.24
N ALA A 401 26.52 -26.22 0.07
CA ALA A 401 27.59 -25.63 0.86
C ALA A 401 28.86 -26.50 0.85
N SER A 402 28.70 -27.82 1.02
CA SER A 402 29.81 -28.78 0.96
C SER A 402 30.45 -28.83 -0.44
N LEU A 403 29.64 -28.84 -1.50
CA LEU A 403 30.14 -28.83 -2.88
C LEU A 403 30.88 -27.53 -3.22
N LEU A 404 30.30 -26.37 -2.91
CA LEU A 404 30.92 -25.05 -3.12
C LEU A 404 32.21 -24.90 -2.32
N LYS A 405 32.25 -25.39 -1.07
CA LYS A 405 33.48 -25.43 -0.28
C LYS A 405 34.57 -26.25 -0.96
N ASN A 406 34.26 -27.47 -1.40
CA ASN A 406 35.24 -28.34 -2.07
C ASN A 406 35.74 -27.73 -3.39
N ILE A 407 34.86 -27.09 -4.16
CA ILE A 407 35.20 -26.36 -5.40
C ILE A 407 36.12 -25.16 -5.09
N TYR A 408 35.86 -24.42 -4.01
CA TYR A 408 36.75 -23.35 -3.56
C TYR A 408 38.12 -23.89 -3.10
N GLU A 409 38.17 -24.96 -2.32
CA GLU A 409 39.41 -25.51 -1.79
C GLU A 409 40.31 -26.07 -2.90
N GLU A 410 39.74 -26.80 -3.88
CA GLU A 410 40.47 -27.38 -5.02
C GLU A 410 40.62 -26.42 -6.22
N ARG A 411 40.29 -25.12 -6.09
CA ARG A 411 40.32 -24.13 -7.19
C ARG A 411 41.67 -23.97 -7.91
N ASN A 412 42.77 -24.40 -7.28
CA ASN A 412 44.12 -24.38 -7.86
C ASN A 412 44.52 -25.72 -8.53
N ASN A 413 43.65 -26.73 -8.50
CA ASN A 413 43.92 -28.10 -8.90
C ASN A 413 42.99 -28.53 -10.05
N ASN A 414 43.35 -28.13 -11.28
CA ASN A 414 42.54 -28.31 -12.49
C ASN A 414 42.02 -29.74 -12.74
N THR A 415 42.73 -30.77 -12.28
CA THR A 415 42.32 -32.17 -12.44
C THR A 415 41.25 -32.56 -11.42
N GLN A 416 41.46 -32.22 -10.15
CA GLN A 416 40.53 -32.54 -9.06
C GLN A 416 39.25 -31.71 -9.16
N LEU A 417 39.37 -30.41 -9.47
CA LEU A 417 38.25 -29.50 -9.69
C LEU A 417 37.29 -30.03 -10.78
N LYS A 418 37.82 -30.46 -11.93
CA LYS A 418 37.02 -31.07 -13.01
C LYS A 418 36.36 -32.37 -12.59
N SER A 419 37.04 -33.19 -11.78
CA SER A 419 36.44 -34.41 -11.24
C SER A 419 35.26 -34.09 -10.31
N ILE A 420 35.43 -33.12 -9.40
CA ILE A 420 34.38 -32.67 -8.47
C ILE A 420 33.16 -32.13 -9.22
N ILE A 421 33.36 -31.27 -10.21
CA ILE A 421 32.27 -30.68 -11.03
C ILE A 421 31.53 -31.79 -11.79
N ASN A 422 32.25 -32.60 -12.59
CA ASN A 422 31.63 -33.65 -13.41
C ASN A 422 30.85 -34.68 -12.58
N ASN A 423 31.36 -35.07 -11.41
CA ASN A 423 30.71 -36.04 -10.52
C ASN A 423 29.45 -35.47 -9.82
N ASN A 424 29.25 -34.15 -9.85
CA ASN A 424 28.13 -33.47 -9.21
C ASN A 424 27.29 -32.62 -10.17
N GLN A 425 27.38 -32.86 -11.49
CA GLN A 425 26.84 -31.97 -12.54
C GLN A 425 25.40 -31.48 -12.26
N LYS A 426 24.48 -32.37 -11.87
CA LYS A 426 23.10 -31.97 -11.54
C LYS A 426 23.01 -30.89 -10.44
N GLU A 427 23.78 -31.03 -9.37
CA GLU A 427 23.80 -30.05 -8.27
C GLU A 427 24.50 -28.75 -8.72
N VAL A 428 25.51 -28.85 -9.58
CA VAL A 428 26.15 -27.69 -10.23
C VAL A 428 25.14 -26.94 -11.10
N ASP A 429 24.32 -27.64 -11.89
CA ASP A 429 23.28 -27.04 -12.73
C ASP A 429 22.18 -26.37 -11.88
N GLU A 430 21.75 -26.99 -10.78
CA GLU A 430 20.78 -26.42 -9.83
C GLU A 430 21.33 -25.16 -9.13
N ILE A 431 22.60 -25.17 -8.71
CA ILE A 431 23.31 -24.02 -8.14
C ILE A 431 23.44 -22.88 -9.18
N LEU A 432 23.87 -23.18 -10.40
CA LEU A 432 24.03 -22.20 -11.47
C LEU A 432 22.70 -21.53 -11.82
N ASN A 433 21.63 -22.30 -11.96
CA ASN A 433 20.31 -21.77 -12.29
C ASN A 433 19.75 -20.84 -11.21
N LYS A 434 19.98 -21.12 -9.92
CA LYS A 434 19.45 -20.30 -8.82
C LYS A 434 20.36 -19.11 -8.44
N TYR A 435 21.69 -19.22 -8.59
CA TYR A 435 22.63 -18.31 -7.91
C TYR A 435 23.60 -17.53 -8.80
N LYS A 436 23.61 -17.75 -10.13
CA LYS A 436 24.48 -17.00 -11.07
C LYS A 436 24.28 -15.48 -10.98
N ASP A 437 23.04 -14.99 -10.87
CA ASP A 437 22.75 -13.55 -10.86
C ASP A 437 23.24 -12.89 -9.56
N ILE A 438 23.15 -13.58 -8.41
CA ILE A 438 23.78 -13.12 -7.15
C ILE A 438 25.30 -13.01 -7.31
N SER A 439 25.96 -14.03 -7.86
CA SER A 439 27.43 -14.02 -7.97
C SER A 439 27.93 -12.98 -8.98
N MET A 440 27.14 -12.67 -10.01
CA MET A 440 27.38 -11.53 -10.89
C MET A 440 27.29 -10.18 -10.15
N CYS A 441 26.36 -10.00 -9.20
CA CYS A 441 26.27 -8.76 -8.41
C CYS A 441 27.56 -8.42 -7.69
N TYR A 442 28.23 -9.43 -7.10
CA TYR A 442 29.49 -9.26 -6.36
C TYR A 442 30.61 -8.66 -7.21
N ILE A 443 30.66 -9.05 -8.49
CA ILE A 443 31.67 -8.58 -9.45
C ILE A 443 31.25 -7.24 -10.06
N LEU A 444 29.98 -7.12 -10.47
CA LEU A 444 29.49 -5.98 -11.25
C LEU A 444 29.31 -4.71 -10.41
N VAL A 445 28.74 -4.80 -9.20
CA VAL A 445 28.44 -3.60 -8.39
C VAL A 445 29.70 -2.77 -8.08
N PRO A 446 30.83 -3.34 -7.62
CA PRO A 446 32.06 -2.59 -7.42
C PRO A 446 32.61 -1.94 -8.70
N VAL A 447 32.52 -2.62 -9.85
CA VAL A 447 33.03 -2.10 -11.13
C VAL A 447 32.16 -0.96 -11.66
N PHE A 448 30.84 -1.13 -11.68
CA PHE A 448 29.92 -0.07 -12.10
C PHE A 448 29.97 1.14 -11.17
N THR A 449 30.04 0.91 -9.85
CA THR A 449 30.13 2.00 -8.88
C THR A 449 31.47 2.75 -9.01
N LYS A 450 32.58 2.04 -9.26
CA LYS A 450 33.85 2.69 -9.60
C LYS A 450 33.73 3.51 -10.89
N TYR A 451 33.11 2.97 -11.95
CA TYR A 451 32.92 3.72 -13.20
C TYR A 451 32.07 5.00 -13.00
N LEU A 452 31.02 4.96 -12.18
CA LEU A 452 30.21 6.14 -11.83
C LEU A 452 31.04 7.17 -11.04
N ASN A 453 31.89 6.74 -10.11
CA ASN A 453 32.85 7.62 -9.43
C ASN A 453 33.85 8.25 -10.41
N ASP A 454 34.52 7.42 -11.22
CA ASP A 454 35.63 7.85 -12.08
C ASP A 454 35.15 8.68 -13.28
N SER A 455 33.92 8.48 -13.75
CA SER A 455 33.35 9.20 -14.91
C SER A 455 32.48 10.39 -14.52
N LEU A 456 31.61 10.24 -13.51
CA LEU A 456 30.62 11.26 -13.11
C LEU A 456 30.93 11.91 -11.75
N GLY A 457 31.91 11.42 -10.99
CA GLY A 457 32.21 11.90 -9.63
C GLY A 457 31.29 11.34 -8.53
N TRP A 458 30.39 10.40 -8.85
CA TRP A 458 29.40 9.86 -7.92
C TRP A 458 30.07 9.04 -6.81
N GLN A 459 30.00 9.53 -5.57
CA GLN A 459 30.46 8.79 -4.39
C GLN A 459 29.48 7.67 -4.04
N ARG A 460 29.94 6.63 -3.34
CA ARG A 460 29.06 5.58 -2.83
C ARG A 460 28.06 6.17 -1.82
N GLY A 461 26.77 5.95 -2.05
CA GLY A 461 25.66 6.42 -1.21
C GLY A 461 24.30 6.23 -1.90
N VAL A 462 23.30 6.97 -1.44
CA VAL A 462 21.88 6.82 -1.82
C VAL A 462 21.64 6.67 -3.33
N ALA A 463 22.17 7.57 -4.17
CA ALA A 463 21.98 7.46 -5.62
C ALA A 463 22.69 6.24 -6.25
N THR A 464 23.95 5.95 -5.90
CA THR A 464 24.62 4.75 -6.44
C THR A 464 23.95 3.46 -5.98
N ASP A 465 23.36 3.46 -4.77
CA ASP A 465 22.64 2.34 -4.17
C ASP A 465 21.26 2.12 -4.82
N LEU A 466 20.54 3.20 -5.17
CA LEU A 466 19.18 3.15 -5.74
C LEU A 466 19.12 2.86 -7.24
N VAL A 467 20.22 3.07 -7.97
CA VAL A 467 20.31 2.83 -9.42
C VAL A 467 20.51 1.32 -9.69
N ILE A 468 21.76 0.83 -9.78
CA ILE A 468 22.04 -0.58 -10.08
C ILE A 468 21.72 -1.53 -8.92
N PRO A 469 22.22 -1.31 -7.68
CA PRO A 469 22.10 -2.29 -6.60
C PRO A 469 20.66 -2.56 -6.18
N ALA A 470 19.84 -1.51 -5.98
CA ALA A 470 18.43 -1.67 -5.63
C ALA A 470 17.62 -2.33 -6.76
N ASN A 471 17.94 -2.08 -8.03
CA ASN A 471 17.28 -2.77 -9.15
C ASN A 471 17.56 -4.26 -9.17
N ILE A 472 18.83 -4.68 -9.11
CA ILE A 472 19.13 -6.12 -9.13
C ILE A 472 18.59 -6.79 -7.87
N ALA A 473 18.64 -6.11 -6.72
CA ALA A 473 18.03 -6.61 -5.50
C ALA A 473 16.51 -6.79 -5.64
N ARG A 474 15.77 -5.78 -6.15
CA ARG A 474 14.33 -5.90 -6.44
C ARG A 474 14.03 -7.06 -7.40
N LYS A 475 14.83 -7.22 -8.47
CA LYS A 475 14.70 -8.35 -9.41
C LYS A 475 14.83 -9.70 -8.69
N LEU A 476 15.94 -9.92 -7.99
CA LEU A 476 16.23 -11.17 -7.27
C LEU A 476 15.13 -11.49 -6.24
N ILE A 477 14.72 -10.48 -5.47
CA ILE A 477 13.66 -10.58 -4.46
C ILE A 477 12.33 -11.02 -5.11
N ASN A 478 11.93 -10.39 -6.22
CA ASN A 478 10.72 -10.73 -6.96
C ASN A 478 10.80 -12.14 -7.59
N GLU A 479 12.00 -12.59 -7.98
CA GLU A 479 12.28 -13.97 -8.44
C GLU A 479 12.38 -15.00 -7.28
N ASN A 480 12.05 -14.59 -6.04
CA ASN A 480 12.14 -15.37 -4.80
C ASN A 480 13.57 -15.85 -4.44
N ILE A 481 14.59 -15.13 -4.92
CA ILE A 481 16.00 -15.42 -4.66
C ILE A 481 16.46 -14.52 -3.50
N LYS A 482 16.55 -15.09 -2.29
CA LYS A 482 17.00 -14.34 -1.10
C LYS A 482 18.47 -13.96 -1.24
N ILE A 483 18.73 -12.66 -1.18
CA ILE A 483 20.06 -12.04 -1.18
C ILE A 483 20.77 -12.40 0.13
N PRO A 484 22.06 -12.81 0.12
CA PRO A 484 22.78 -13.18 1.34
C PRO A 484 22.95 -12.01 2.31
N ASP A 485 22.90 -12.25 3.62
CA ASP A 485 22.99 -11.16 4.63
C ASP A 485 24.25 -10.30 4.44
N GLY A 486 25.36 -10.92 3.99
CA GLY A 486 26.63 -10.25 3.75
C GLY A 486 26.62 -9.14 2.69
N TYR A 487 25.64 -9.10 1.77
CA TYR A 487 25.48 -8.00 0.81
C TYR A 487 24.96 -6.72 1.48
N PHE A 488 24.42 -6.82 2.70
CA PHE A 488 23.96 -5.70 3.52
C PHE A 488 24.96 -5.33 4.63
N ASP A 489 26.08 -6.07 4.76
CA ASP A 489 27.11 -5.88 5.79
C ASP A 489 28.33 -5.11 5.26
N VAL A 490 28.80 -4.13 6.06
CA VAL A 490 29.67 -3.00 5.68
C VAL A 490 31.04 -3.30 5.02
N ARG A 491 31.47 -4.57 4.89
CA ARG A 491 32.79 -4.91 4.31
C ARG A 491 32.76 -5.10 2.79
N ASP A 492 31.73 -5.77 2.29
CA ASP A 492 31.58 -6.17 0.89
C ASP A 492 30.21 -5.72 0.35
N ALA A 493 29.67 -4.64 0.93
CA ALA A 493 28.27 -4.28 0.82
C ALA A 493 27.85 -3.82 -0.58
N MET A 494 26.73 -4.38 -1.03
CA MET A 494 25.95 -3.98 -2.21
C MET A 494 25.39 -2.56 -2.03
N PHE A 495 24.98 -2.25 -0.80
CA PHE A 495 24.44 -0.97 -0.36
C PHE A 495 25.40 -0.32 0.63
N THR A 496 25.66 0.98 0.48
CA THR A 496 26.53 1.75 1.36
C THR A 496 25.80 2.71 2.28
N ASP A 497 24.59 3.11 1.91
CA ASP A 497 23.73 3.87 2.80
C ASP A 497 23.10 2.94 3.86
N THR A 498 23.17 3.35 5.13
CA THR A 498 22.72 2.51 6.26
C THR A 498 21.21 2.48 6.49
N PHE A 499 20.45 3.34 5.79
CA PHE A 499 19.01 3.20 5.66
C PHE A 499 18.68 2.28 4.48
N VAL A 500 19.25 2.52 3.29
CA VAL A 500 18.97 1.70 2.09
C VAL A 500 19.36 0.24 2.33
N ALA A 501 20.54 -0.05 2.86
CA ALA A 501 20.97 -1.41 3.21
C ALA A 501 19.96 -2.10 4.15
N ARG A 502 19.53 -1.40 5.21
CA ARG A 502 18.59 -1.91 6.22
C ARG A 502 17.20 -2.16 5.65
N TYR A 503 16.69 -1.23 4.84
CA TYR A 503 15.35 -1.32 4.26
C TYR A 503 15.30 -2.36 3.14
N MET A 504 16.30 -2.40 2.26
CA MET A 504 16.43 -3.47 1.25
C MET A 504 16.63 -4.83 1.90
N LYS A 505 17.35 -4.93 3.05
CA LYS A 505 17.40 -6.16 3.84
C LYS A 505 16.02 -6.53 4.41
N LYS A 506 15.27 -5.56 4.95
CA LYS A 506 13.91 -5.78 5.47
C LYS A 506 13.00 -6.34 4.37
N ILE A 507 12.99 -5.73 3.17
CA ILE A 507 12.27 -6.25 2.01
C ILE A 507 12.78 -7.67 1.69
N ASN A 508 14.09 -7.89 1.55
CA ASN A 508 14.66 -9.20 1.25
C ASN A 508 14.19 -10.29 2.22
N ASP A 509 14.20 -10.00 3.51
CA ASP A 509 13.75 -10.92 4.55
C ASP A 509 12.23 -11.17 4.44
N THR A 510 11.40 -10.12 4.39
CA THR A 510 9.93 -10.22 4.51
C THR A 510 9.16 -10.39 3.20
N HIS A 511 9.78 -10.26 2.03
CA HIS A 511 9.08 -10.35 0.74
C HIS A 511 8.50 -11.74 0.50
N VAL A 512 7.22 -11.76 0.14
CA VAL A 512 6.49 -12.90 -0.44
C VAL A 512 6.46 -12.67 -1.95
N PRO A 513 6.95 -13.62 -2.77
CA PRO A 513 7.08 -13.41 -4.22
C PRO A 513 5.74 -13.12 -4.88
N THR A 514 5.68 -12.00 -5.60
CA THR A 514 4.55 -11.68 -6.48
C THR A 514 4.66 -12.53 -7.76
N PRO A 515 3.58 -13.20 -8.23
CA PRO A 515 3.65 -14.04 -9.42
C PRO A 515 4.16 -13.28 -10.65
N THR A 516 5.27 -13.73 -11.23
CA THR A 516 5.94 -13.05 -12.34
C THR A 516 5.18 -13.20 -13.65
N THR A 517 4.43 -12.17 -14.04
CA THR A 517 3.99 -11.91 -15.42
C THR A 517 4.73 -10.71 -16.01
N GLN A 518 5.08 -10.80 -17.29
CA GLN A 518 5.98 -9.84 -17.95
C GLN A 518 5.28 -8.51 -18.30
N THR A 519 6.07 -7.46 -18.39
CA THR A 519 5.66 -6.08 -18.67
C THR A 519 4.82 -5.92 -19.94
N LYS A 520 3.58 -5.48 -19.77
CA LYS A 520 2.83 -4.66 -20.72
C LYS A 520 2.17 -3.48 -19.97
N GLN A 521 1.52 -2.60 -20.71
CA GLN A 521 0.80 -1.43 -20.19
C GLN A 521 -0.21 -1.82 -19.09
N PRO A 522 -0.57 -0.90 -18.17
CA PRO A 522 -1.43 -1.22 -17.02
C PRO A 522 -2.88 -1.51 -17.45
N ASP A 523 -3.20 -2.79 -17.64
CA ASP A 523 -4.57 -3.27 -17.81
C ASP A 523 -5.31 -3.22 -16.46
N PHE A 524 -6.21 -2.25 -16.30
CA PHE A 524 -7.08 -2.02 -15.12
C PHE A 524 -8.10 -3.16 -14.83
N VAL A 525 -7.88 -4.36 -15.37
CA VAL A 525 -8.84 -5.48 -15.41
C VAL A 525 -8.56 -6.52 -14.30
N ASN A 526 -7.33 -6.55 -13.75
CA ASN A 526 -6.87 -7.61 -12.84
C ASN A 526 -6.93 -7.26 -11.34
N ASP A 527 -7.49 -6.12 -10.95
CA ASP A 527 -7.80 -5.80 -9.54
C ASP A 527 -9.00 -6.66 -9.08
N TRP A 528 -8.81 -7.47 -8.04
CA TRP A 528 -9.87 -8.32 -7.48
C TRP A 528 -11.08 -7.52 -7.00
N SER A 529 -10.88 -6.29 -6.52
CA SER A 529 -11.93 -5.38 -6.08
C SER A 529 -12.61 -4.63 -7.24
N TYR A 530 -11.99 -4.58 -8.43
CA TYR A 530 -12.53 -3.88 -9.58
C TYR A 530 -13.73 -4.60 -10.21
N ILE A 531 -14.87 -3.92 -10.22
CA ILE A 531 -16.08 -4.36 -10.91
C ILE A 531 -16.28 -3.44 -12.11
N SER A 532 -16.06 -3.95 -13.32
CA SER A 532 -16.44 -3.21 -14.54
C SER A 532 -17.93 -2.90 -14.49
N LYS A 533 -18.27 -1.66 -14.89
CA LYS A 533 -19.67 -1.23 -15.03
C LYS A 533 -20.37 -1.90 -16.23
N GLU A 534 -19.58 -2.47 -17.13
CA GLU A 534 -20.07 -3.16 -18.32
C GLU A 534 -20.68 -4.52 -17.95
N GLY A 535 -21.82 -4.84 -18.55
CA GLY A 535 -22.54 -6.10 -18.30
C GLY A 535 -23.31 -6.19 -16.98
N ILE A 536 -23.30 -5.15 -16.12
CA ILE A 536 -24.13 -5.15 -14.91
C ILE A 536 -25.63 -5.10 -15.29
N VAL A 537 -26.37 -6.13 -14.85
CA VAL A 537 -27.81 -6.32 -15.06
C VAL A 537 -28.62 -5.75 -13.89
N SER A 538 -28.12 -5.91 -12.66
CA SER A 538 -28.68 -5.29 -11.45
C SER A 538 -27.60 -5.09 -10.39
N ASN A 539 -27.81 -4.11 -9.51
CA ASN A 539 -26.95 -3.78 -8.38
C ASN A 539 -27.85 -3.38 -7.20
N ASP A 540 -28.17 -4.36 -6.35
CA ASP A 540 -29.08 -4.19 -5.22
C ASP A 540 -28.28 -3.98 -3.94
N THR A 541 -28.54 -2.91 -3.19
CA THR A 541 -27.99 -2.72 -1.84
C THR A 541 -29.07 -3.05 -0.81
N ILE A 542 -28.86 -4.13 -0.06
CA ILE A 542 -29.77 -4.61 0.99
C ILE A 542 -29.16 -4.30 2.37
N HIS A 543 -29.96 -3.78 3.29
CA HIS A 543 -29.56 -3.54 4.68
C HIS A 543 -30.46 -4.34 5.64
N LYS A 544 -29.87 -5.09 6.58
CA LYS A 544 -30.62 -5.91 7.56
C LYS A 544 -29.76 -6.08 8.82
N ASN A 545 -30.34 -5.80 9.99
CA ASN A 545 -29.72 -5.96 11.32
C ASN A 545 -28.32 -5.33 11.50
N GLY A 546 -28.06 -4.19 10.84
CA GLY A 546 -26.76 -3.49 10.92
C GLY A 546 -25.67 -4.05 10.00
N TYR A 547 -26.00 -5.01 9.14
CA TYR A 547 -25.17 -5.48 8.04
C TYR A 547 -25.72 -4.99 6.70
N THR A 548 -24.84 -4.91 5.71
CA THR A 548 -25.13 -4.50 4.33
C THR A 548 -24.60 -5.54 3.35
N LEU A 549 -25.42 -5.90 2.37
CA LEU A 549 -25.03 -6.71 1.23
C LEU A 549 -25.25 -5.90 -0.04
N ILE A 550 -24.19 -5.67 -0.81
CA ILE A 550 -24.28 -5.21 -2.20
C ILE A 550 -24.31 -6.45 -3.07
N PHE A 551 -25.39 -6.66 -3.83
CA PHE A 551 -25.55 -7.80 -4.73
C PHE A 551 -25.53 -7.30 -6.17
N ILE A 552 -24.39 -7.45 -6.85
CA ILE A 552 -24.20 -7.10 -8.25
C ILE A 552 -24.36 -8.35 -9.10
N ASN A 553 -25.25 -8.29 -10.09
CA ASN A 553 -25.45 -9.36 -11.05
C ASN A 553 -24.94 -8.92 -12.44
N LYS A 554 -23.95 -9.62 -13.00
CA LYS A 554 -23.50 -9.47 -14.40
C LYS A 554 -24.09 -10.53 -15.35
N TYR A 555 -25.07 -11.32 -14.90
CA TYR A 555 -25.61 -12.46 -15.65
C TYR A 555 -27.12 -12.37 -15.85
N GLN A 556 -27.54 -12.15 -17.11
CA GLN A 556 -28.91 -11.78 -17.49
C GLN A 556 -29.98 -12.82 -17.13
N THR A 557 -29.59 -14.10 -17.00
CA THR A 557 -30.48 -15.24 -16.71
C THR A 557 -30.30 -15.81 -15.30
N PHE A 558 -29.58 -15.12 -14.39
CA PHE A 558 -29.39 -15.61 -13.03
C PHE A 558 -30.73 -15.70 -12.26
N PRO A 559 -31.11 -16.86 -11.68
CA PRO A 559 -32.44 -17.01 -11.09
C PRO A 559 -32.64 -16.17 -9.82
N ASP A 560 -33.71 -15.36 -9.79
CA ASP A 560 -34.11 -14.59 -8.59
C ASP A 560 -34.32 -15.47 -7.35
N SER A 561 -34.76 -16.72 -7.55
CA SER A 561 -34.92 -17.70 -6.47
C SER A 561 -33.60 -18.19 -5.89
N THR A 562 -32.50 -18.20 -6.67
CA THR A 562 -31.15 -18.48 -6.17
C THR A 562 -30.59 -17.24 -5.47
N LYS A 563 -30.73 -16.06 -6.10
CA LYS A 563 -30.37 -14.75 -5.52
C LYS A 563 -30.99 -14.54 -4.14
N ALA A 564 -32.30 -14.76 -3.99
CA ALA A 564 -33.00 -14.65 -2.71
C ALA A 564 -32.42 -15.60 -1.63
N LYS A 565 -32.19 -16.88 -1.96
CA LYS A 565 -31.55 -17.85 -1.06
C LYS A 565 -30.16 -17.38 -0.61
N MET A 566 -29.33 -16.85 -1.52
CA MET A 566 -27.98 -16.34 -1.19
C MET A 566 -28.03 -15.13 -0.25
N ILE A 567 -28.96 -14.21 -0.49
CA ILE A 567 -29.18 -13.02 0.36
C ILE A 567 -29.64 -13.43 1.77
N ASP A 568 -30.60 -14.37 1.88
CA ASP A 568 -31.06 -14.86 3.18
C ASP A 568 -30.01 -15.72 3.92
N ALA A 569 -29.19 -16.49 3.21
CA ALA A 569 -28.05 -17.20 3.80
C ALA A 569 -27.03 -16.22 4.39
N PHE A 570 -26.61 -15.20 3.61
CA PHE A 570 -25.70 -14.15 4.08
C PHE A 570 -26.23 -13.47 5.36
N PHE A 571 -27.46 -12.95 5.34
CA PHE A 571 -28.03 -12.23 6.47
C PHE A 571 -28.40 -13.10 7.68
N LYS A 572 -28.36 -14.43 7.54
CA LYS A 572 -28.47 -15.35 8.66
C LYS A 572 -27.10 -15.69 9.25
N ILE A 573 -26.11 -16.02 8.42
CA ILE A 573 -24.88 -16.69 8.86
C ILE A 573 -23.67 -15.76 8.98
N TYR A 574 -23.45 -14.81 8.07
CA TYR A 574 -22.32 -13.89 8.20
C TYR A 574 -22.31 -13.12 9.54
N PRO A 575 -23.46 -12.62 10.07
CA PRO A 575 -23.51 -12.02 11.41
C PRO A 575 -23.10 -12.95 12.55
N GLU A 576 -23.32 -14.27 12.39
CA GLU A 576 -22.98 -15.30 13.37
C GLU A 576 -21.48 -15.65 13.29
N GLU A 577 -20.92 -15.77 12.09
CA GLU A 577 -19.48 -15.92 11.88
C GLU A 577 -18.68 -14.73 12.43
N VAL A 578 -19.12 -13.49 12.13
CA VAL A 578 -18.54 -12.26 12.71
C VAL A 578 -18.57 -12.33 14.24
N ALA A 579 -19.69 -12.74 14.85
CA ALA A 579 -19.81 -12.84 16.31
C ALA A 579 -18.94 -13.96 16.93
N ILE A 580 -18.77 -15.10 16.24
CA ILE A 580 -18.01 -16.25 16.74
C ILE A 580 -16.50 -16.06 16.50
N TYR A 581 -16.09 -15.62 15.32
CA TYR A 581 -14.70 -15.73 14.85
C TYR A 581 -13.96 -14.40 14.67
N ASN A 582 -14.64 -13.29 14.33
CA ASN A 582 -14.00 -11.98 14.16
C ASN A 582 -14.99 -10.80 14.30
N SER A 583 -15.13 -10.23 15.50
CA SER A 583 -16.03 -9.10 15.75
C SER A 583 -15.62 -7.78 15.07
N LEU A 584 -14.46 -7.74 14.41
CA LEU A 584 -13.97 -6.60 13.62
C LEU A 584 -14.15 -6.80 12.10
N ALA A 585 -14.73 -7.92 11.66
CA ALA A 585 -15.00 -8.17 10.24
C ALA A 585 -15.98 -7.13 9.65
N PRO A 586 -15.83 -6.79 8.35
CA PRO A 586 -16.53 -5.67 7.71
C PRO A 586 -18.04 -5.91 7.62
N LYS A 587 -18.85 -4.99 8.16
CA LYS A 587 -20.32 -5.12 8.14
C LYS A 587 -20.97 -4.88 6.78
N GLN A 588 -20.18 -4.56 5.76
CA GLN A 588 -20.59 -4.41 4.37
C GLN A 588 -19.82 -5.42 3.52
N VAL A 589 -20.54 -6.27 2.79
CA VAL A 589 -19.98 -7.27 1.87
C VAL A 589 -20.57 -7.06 0.48
N THR A 590 -19.80 -7.38 -0.56
CA THR A 590 -20.21 -7.29 -1.96
C THR A 590 -20.18 -8.67 -2.61
N PHE A 591 -21.32 -9.12 -3.13
CA PHE A 591 -21.42 -10.30 -3.98
C PHE A 591 -21.46 -9.87 -5.44
N VAL A 592 -20.66 -10.52 -6.28
CA VAL A 592 -20.68 -10.33 -7.74
C VAL A 592 -21.00 -11.67 -8.39
N ILE A 593 -22.15 -11.78 -9.04
CA ILE A 593 -22.46 -12.91 -9.94
C ILE A 593 -21.74 -12.62 -11.25
N ASP A 594 -20.62 -13.30 -11.48
CA ASP A 594 -19.64 -12.93 -12.49
C ASP A 594 -19.45 -14.05 -13.53
N PRO A 595 -19.98 -13.93 -14.76
CA PRO A 595 -19.91 -14.99 -15.77
C PRO A 595 -18.50 -15.23 -16.32
N GLU A 596 -17.56 -14.33 -16.02
CA GLU A 596 -16.14 -14.40 -16.40
C GLU A 596 -15.32 -15.18 -15.35
N TYR A 597 -15.81 -15.32 -14.11
CA TYR A 597 -15.17 -16.12 -13.08
C TYR A 597 -15.41 -17.61 -13.32
N THR A 598 -14.32 -18.41 -13.34
CA THR A 598 -14.35 -19.81 -13.78
C THR A 598 -14.32 -20.85 -12.65
N GLY A 599 -14.11 -20.43 -11.40
CA GLY A 599 -14.18 -21.31 -10.21
C GLY A 599 -15.62 -21.62 -9.79
N VAL A 600 -15.82 -21.98 -8.53
CA VAL A 600 -17.16 -22.09 -7.90
C VAL A 600 -17.56 -20.71 -7.39
N ALA A 601 -16.81 -20.23 -6.40
CA ALA A 601 -16.71 -18.85 -5.97
C ALA A 601 -15.25 -18.57 -5.54
N ALA A 602 -14.96 -17.35 -5.13
CA ALA A 602 -13.78 -16.98 -4.33
C ALA A 602 -14.02 -15.62 -3.66
N SER A 603 -13.27 -15.33 -2.59
CA SER A 603 -13.41 -14.12 -1.78
C SER A 603 -12.08 -13.42 -1.51
N GLY A 604 -12.13 -12.10 -1.41
CA GLY A 604 -11.00 -11.23 -1.06
C GLY A 604 -11.49 -9.88 -0.56
N ASP A 605 -10.79 -9.32 0.42
CA ASP A 605 -11.21 -8.14 1.19
C ASP A 605 -12.63 -8.24 1.74
N SER A 606 -13.60 -7.57 1.10
CA SER A 606 -15.03 -7.61 1.43
C SER A 606 -15.89 -8.02 0.22
N LEU A 607 -15.28 -8.65 -0.78
CA LEU A 607 -15.90 -8.99 -2.06
C LEU A 607 -15.78 -10.50 -2.36
N THR A 608 -16.92 -11.12 -2.67
CA THR A 608 -17.03 -12.50 -3.14
C THR A 608 -17.52 -12.51 -4.59
N ARG A 609 -16.82 -13.24 -5.48
CA ARG A 609 -17.30 -13.52 -6.84
C ARG A 609 -17.87 -14.94 -6.90
N PHE A 610 -19.03 -15.08 -7.55
CA PHE A 610 -19.72 -16.36 -7.74
C PHE A 610 -19.87 -16.66 -9.22
N ASN A 611 -19.54 -17.88 -9.65
CA ASN A 611 -19.74 -18.31 -11.03
C ASN A 611 -21.23 -18.66 -11.25
N PRO A 612 -21.99 -17.94 -12.10
CA PRO A 612 -23.40 -18.24 -12.34
C PRO A 612 -23.61 -19.66 -12.92
N LYS A 613 -22.67 -20.17 -13.72
CA LYS A 613 -22.76 -21.49 -14.36
C LYS A 613 -22.67 -22.64 -13.35
N TRP A 614 -22.05 -22.41 -12.18
CA TRP A 614 -22.11 -23.36 -11.07
C TRP A 614 -23.53 -23.47 -10.53
N TYR A 615 -24.22 -22.35 -10.36
CA TYR A 615 -25.59 -22.30 -9.82
C TYR A 615 -26.68 -22.71 -10.81
N GLU A 616 -26.42 -22.66 -12.12
CA GLU A 616 -27.28 -23.32 -13.13
C GLU A 616 -27.30 -24.84 -12.94
N GLN A 617 -26.16 -25.43 -12.57
CA GLN A 617 -26.00 -26.87 -12.36
C GLN A 617 -26.34 -27.29 -10.92
N ASN A 618 -26.06 -26.41 -9.94
CA ASN A 618 -26.17 -26.68 -8.50
C ASN A 618 -27.02 -25.58 -7.79
N PRO A 619 -28.29 -25.35 -8.16
CA PRO A 619 -29.15 -24.25 -7.64
C PRO A 619 -29.55 -24.36 -6.16
N ASN A 620 -29.02 -25.37 -5.45
CA ASN A 620 -29.17 -25.55 -4.01
C ASN A 620 -27.83 -25.45 -3.25
N ASP A 621 -26.69 -25.26 -3.92
CA ASP A 621 -25.37 -25.14 -3.26
C ASP A 621 -25.14 -23.73 -2.68
N ILE A 622 -26.11 -23.28 -1.87
CA ILE A 622 -26.18 -21.95 -1.29
C ILE A 622 -25.11 -21.75 -0.22
N ASP A 623 -24.71 -22.82 0.48
CA ASP A 623 -23.69 -22.77 1.53
C ASP A 623 -22.25 -22.59 1.02
N VAL A 624 -22.06 -22.46 -0.31
CA VAL A 624 -20.88 -21.77 -0.83
C VAL A 624 -20.79 -20.35 -0.26
N VAL A 625 -21.92 -19.64 -0.10
CA VAL A 625 -21.96 -18.33 0.59
C VAL A 625 -21.31 -18.43 1.97
N THR A 626 -21.67 -19.43 2.77
CA THR A 626 -21.14 -19.69 4.12
C THR A 626 -19.63 -19.96 4.11
N HIS A 627 -19.14 -20.77 3.17
CA HIS A 627 -17.70 -21.00 3.00
C HIS A 627 -16.96 -19.70 2.65
N GLU A 628 -17.47 -18.96 1.67
CA GLU A 628 -16.85 -17.78 1.08
C GLU A 628 -16.78 -16.60 2.07
N VAL A 629 -17.88 -16.27 2.73
CA VAL A 629 -17.90 -15.13 3.64
C VAL A 629 -17.11 -15.40 4.92
N MET A 630 -16.85 -16.66 5.27
CA MET A 630 -15.89 -17.00 6.31
C MET A 630 -14.47 -16.53 5.95
N HIS A 631 -14.05 -16.48 4.67
CA HIS A 631 -12.75 -15.89 4.31
C HIS A 631 -12.67 -14.37 4.61
N ILE A 632 -13.80 -13.66 4.47
CA ILE A 632 -13.93 -12.25 4.88
C ILE A 632 -13.82 -12.13 6.42
N VAL A 633 -14.37 -13.09 7.16
CA VAL A 633 -14.25 -13.16 8.63
C VAL A 633 -12.83 -13.57 9.08
N GLN A 634 -12.14 -14.42 8.32
CA GLN A 634 -10.74 -14.80 8.55
C GLN A 634 -9.84 -13.56 8.55
N ALA A 635 -9.90 -12.73 7.50
CA ALA A 635 -9.14 -11.49 7.37
C ALA A 635 -7.62 -11.66 7.62
N TYR A 636 -7.04 -12.76 7.13
CA TYR A 636 -5.65 -13.13 7.38
C TYR A 636 -4.68 -12.20 6.66
N ARG A 637 -3.80 -11.54 7.43
CA ARG A 637 -2.84 -10.52 6.94
C ARG A 637 -1.55 -11.09 6.34
N ASN A 638 -1.42 -12.42 6.27
CA ASN A 638 -0.21 -13.12 5.86
C ASN A 638 -0.57 -14.22 4.85
N HIS A 639 -0.17 -14.03 3.60
CA HIS A 639 -0.45 -14.96 2.49
C HIS A 639 0.44 -16.22 2.51
N SER A 640 1.40 -16.34 3.43
CA SER A 640 2.23 -17.52 3.64
C SER A 640 1.70 -18.48 4.72
N LEU A 641 0.50 -18.24 5.26
CA LEU A 641 -0.17 -19.18 6.17
C LEU A 641 -0.63 -20.44 5.42
N PRO A 642 -0.74 -21.61 6.08
CA PRO A 642 -1.04 -22.85 5.37
C PRO A 642 -2.47 -22.86 4.84
N SER A 643 -2.62 -22.86 3.50
CA SER A 643 -3.93 -22.83 2.83
C SER A 643 -4.86 -23.95 3.29
N TRP A 644 -4.35 -25.15 3.57
CA TRP A 644 -5.15 -26.25 4.09
C TRP A 644 -5.85 -25.94 5.43
N VAL A 645 -5.27 -25.05 6.26
CA VAL A 645 -5.93 -24.53 7.47
C VAL A 645 -7.01 -23.52 7.08
N THR A 646 -6.71 -22.57 6.19
CA THR A 646 -7.66 -21.56 5.68
C THR A 646 -8.93 -22.21 5.10
N GLU A 647 -8.77 -23.11 4.14
CA GLU A 647 -9.88 -23.85 3.51
C GLU A 647 -10.58 -24.80 4.50
N GLY A 648 -9.80 -25.45 5.37
CA GLY A 648 -10.31 -26.38 6.38
C GLY A 648 -11.16 -25.70 7.45
N ILE A 649 -10.86 -24.43 7.78
CA ILE A 649 -11.69 -23.59 8.66
C ILE A 649 -12.97 -23.18 7.93
N ALA A 650 -12.88 -22.72 6.67
CA ALA A 650 -14.05 -22.32 5.89
C ALA A 650 -15.05 -23.48 5.73
N ASP A 651 -14.59 -24.68 5.40
CA ASP A 651 -15.47 -25.87 5.32
C ASP A 651 -15.90 -26.43 6.69
N PHE A 652 -15.16 -26.19 7.78
CA PHE A 652 -15.62 -26.49 9.13
C PHE A 652 -16.80 -25.57 9.51
N VAL A 653 -16.66 -24.27 9.24
CA VAL A 653 -17.72 -23.28 9.49
C VAL A 653 -18.94 -23.58 8.63
N ARG A 654 -18.74 -23.89 7.34
CA ARG A 654 -19.79 -24.40 6.44
C ARG A 654 -20.49 -25.64 6.99
N TYR A 655 -19.78 -26.58 7.61
CA TYR A 655 -20.41 -27.74 8.25
C TYR A 655 -21.23 -27.37 9.49
N THR A 656 -20.74 -26.46 10.34
CA THR A 656 -21.43 -26.10 11.60
C THR A 656 -22.57 -25.10 11.45
N LEU A 657 -22.50 -24.17 10.51
CA LEU A 657 -23.46 -23.06 10.35
C LEU A 657 -24.28 -23.14 9.05
N GLY A 658 -23.89 -24.01 8.11
CA GLY A 658 -24.52 -24.10 6.80
C GLY A 658 -26.01 -24.50 6.87
N VAL A 659 -26.82 -23.82 6.07
CA VAL A 659 -28.29 -23.79 6.19
C VAL A 659 -29.03 -24.61 5.13
N ASN A 660 -28.33 -25.06 4.09
CA ASN A 660 -28.87 -25.74 2.92
C ASN A 660 -28.02 -26.95 2.44
N ASN A 661 -26.92 -27.28 3.12
CA ASN A 661 -25.99 -28.38 2.78
C ASN A 661 -26.71 -29.70 2.43
N ALA A 662 -27.74 -30.09 3.19
CA ALA A 662 -28.53 -31.28 2.92
C ALA A 662 -29.23 -31.22 1.55
N SER A 663 -29.80 -30.07 1.18
CA SER A 663 -30.42 -29.82 -0.13
C SER A 663 -29.41 -29.71 -1.29
N ALA A 664 -28.13 -29.51 -0.98
CA ALA A 664 -27.01 -29.55 -1.90
C ALA A 664 -26.34 -30.95 -2.01
N ASN A 665 -26.77 -31.93 -1.19
CA ASN A 665 -26.06 -33.19 -0.94
C ASN A 665 -24.60 -33.02 -0.45
N TRP A 666 -24.30 -31.87 0.18
CA TRP A 666 -22.98 -31.57 0.74
C TRP A 666 -22.84 -32.17 2.15
N SER A 667 -21.66 -32.71 2.44
CA SER A 667 -21.34 -33.39 3.71
C SER A 667 -19.82 -33.45 3.92
N LEU A 668 -19.34 -33.65 5.15
CA LEU A 668 -17.91 -33.87 5.38
C LEU A 668 -17.44 -35.19 4.75
N THR A 669 -16.32 -35.15 4.02
CA THR A 669 -15.80 -36.32 3.27
C THR A 669 -15.36 -37.40 4.25
N PRO A 670 -15.90 -38.64 4.18
CA PRO A 670 -15.48 -39.73 5.04
C PRO A 670 -13.97 -40.00 4.96
N PHE A 671 -13.38 -40.42 6.09
CA PHE A 671 -11.96 -40.74 6.14
C PHE A 671 -11.60 -41.88 5.19
N ASN A 672 -10.50 -41.75 4.46
CA ASN A 672 -9.84 -42.86 3.78
C ASN A 672 -8.31 -42.77 3.90
N ALA A 673 -7.62 -43.91 3.78
CA ALA A 673 -6.18 -44.02 4.02
C ALA A 673 -5.28 -43.32 2.97
N GLY A 674 -5.84 -42.79 1.88
CA GLY A 674 -5.13 -41.96 0.90
C GLY A 674 -5.23 -40.46 1.15
N GLN A 675 -5.90 -40.04 2.22
CA GLN A 675 -6.05 -38.62 2.60
C GLN A 675 -4.90 -38.12 3.49
N SER A 676 -4.74 -36.80 3.51
CA SER A 676 -3.91 -36.02 4.42
C SER A 676 -4.70 -34.82 4.97
N TYR A 677 -4.33 -34.32 6.15
CA TYR A 677 -4.85 -33.03 6.65
C TYR A 677 -4.51 -31.87 5.71
N THR A 678 -3.47 -32.01 4.86
CA THR A 678 -3.07 -31.05 3.83
C THR A 678 -3.94 -31.08 2.56
N ASN A 679 -4.99 -31.91 2.49
CA ASN A 679 -5.90 -31.94 1.33
C ASN A 679 -6.99 -30.84 1.34
N SER A 680 -6.97 -29.93 2.32
CA SER A 680 -7.90 -28.80 2.44
C SER A 680 -9.38 -29.23 2.61
N TYR A 681 -10.27 -28.22 2.66
CA TYR A 681 -11.72 -28.38 2.49
C TYR A 681 -12.35 -29.43 3.44
N ARG A 682 -13.43 -30.07 2.99
CA ARG A 682 -14.19 -31.19 3.59
C ARG A 682 -13.34 -32.28 4.27
N ILE A 683 -12.09 -32.50 3.86
CA ILE A 683 -11.18 -33.51 4.45
C ILE A 683 -10.57 -32.95 5.74
N THR A 684 -9.97 -31.76 5.66
CA THR A 684 -9.41 -31.05 6.82
C THR A 684 -10.51 -30.67 7.81
N ALA A 685 -11.64 -30.16 7.34
CA ALA A 685 -12.79 -29.80 8.16
C ALA A 685 -13.29 -30.97 9.02
N ARG A 686 -13.30 -32.21 8.48
CA ARG A 686 -13.68 -33.42 9.23
C ARG A 686 -12.66 -33.77 10.33
N PHE A 687 -11.38 -33.54 10.08
CA PHE A 687 -10.31 -33.67 11.07
C PHE A 687 -10.43 -32.59 12.16
N PHE A 688 -10.81 -31.36 11.82
CA PHE A 688 -11.09 -30.31 12.79
C PHE A 688 -12.31 -30.65 13.67
N VAL A 689 -13.39 -31.23 13.13
CA VAL A 689 -14.50 -31.78 13.93
C VAL A 689 -13.99 -32.86 14.89
N TRP A 690 -13.11 -33.77 14.45
CA TRP A 690 -12.53 -34.78 15.33
C TRP A 690 -11.69 -34.18 16.46
N ILE A 691 -10.86 -33.17 16.20
CA ILE A 691 -10.10 -32.46 17.24
C ILE A 691 -11.05 -31.78 18.23
N VAL A 692 -12.11 -31.11 17.73
CA VAL A 692 -13.15 -30.46 18.55
C VAL A 692 -13.93 -31.47 19.41
N ASN A 693 -14.16 -32.70 18.92
CA ASN A 693 -14.77 -33.78 19.71
C ASN A 693 -13.84 -34.37 20.79
N LYS A 694 -12.50 -34.25 20.64
CA LYS A 694 -11.52 -35.04 21.40
C LYS A 694 -10.63 -34.25 22.36
N TYR A 695 -10.30 -33.00 22.03
CA TYR A 695 -9.30 -32.20 22.74
C TYR A 695 -9.88 -30.89 23.27
N ASP A 696 -10.44 -30.05 22.40
CA ASP A 696 -10.81 -28.68 22.75
C ASP A 696 -11.99 -28.20 21.88
N LYS A 697 -13.14 -27.95 22.52
CA LYS A 697 -14.35 -27.49 21.84
C LYS A 697 -14.17 -26.15 21.11
N ASP A 698 -13.24 -25.31 21.57
CA ASP A 698 -12.97 -23.98 21.03
C ASP A 698 -11.76 -23.98 20.08
N PHE A 699 -11.25 -25.17 19.69
CA PHE A 699 -10.03 -25.34 18.90
C PHE A 699 -10.02 -24.49 17.62
N VAL A 700 -11.05 -24.60 16.78
CA VAL A 700 -11.12 -23.88 15.49
C VAL A 700 -11.18 -22.37 15.69
N LYS A 701 -11.85 -21.88 16.75
CA LYS A 701 -11.88 -20.46 17.10
C LYS A 701 -10.49 -19.95 17.52
N LYS A 702 -9.74 -20.74 18.29
CA LYS A 702 -8.35 -20.44 18.69
C LYS A 702 -7.40 -20.48 17.50
N LEU A 703 -7.53 -21.46 16.62
CA LEU A 703 -6.72 -21.61 15.41
C LEU A 703 -6.97 -20.45 14.44
N ASN A 704 -8.23 -20.08 14.21
CA ASN A 704 -8.60 -18.94 13.37
C ASN A 704 -8.04 -17.61 13.90
N ALA A 705 -8.10 -17.39 15.21
CA ALA A 705 -7.50 -16.21 15.84
C ALA A 705 -5.96 -16.22 15.67
N ALA A 706 -5.30 -17.34 15.95
CA ALA A 706 -3.84 -17.45 15.82
C ALA A 706 -3.35 -17.21 14.37
N MET A 707 -4.10 -17.69 13.37
CA MET A 707 -3.85 -17.43 11.95
C MET A 707 -3.98 -15.93 11.63
N ARG A 708 -5.12 -15.30 11.96
CA ARG A 708 -5.36 -13.88 11.68
C ARG A 708 -4.38 -12.95 12.37
N ASP A 709 -4.13 -13.21 13.65
CA ASP A 709 -3.32 -12.36 14.52
C ASP A 709 -1.80 -12.62 14.29
N ASN A 710 -1.47 -13.47 13.31
CA ASN A 710 -0.12 -13.82 12.84
C ASN A 710 0.80 -14.40 13.94
N ILE A 711 0.23 -15.20 14.83
CA ILE A 711 0.90 -15.93 15.93
C ILE A 711 0.82 -17.46 15.78
N TYR A 712 0.29 -17.94 14.66
CA TYR A 712 0.26 -19.36 14.32
C TYR A 712 1.66 -19.88 13.95
N ASP A 713 2.07 -20.97 14.60
CA ASP A 713 3.31 -21.71 14.33
C ASP A 713 3.04 -23.23 14.44
N HIS A 714 4.01 -24.08 14.08
CA HIS A 714 3.85 -25.54 14.18
C HIS A 714 3.62 -26.05 15.61
N THR A 715 4.07 -25.31 16.64
CA THR A 715 3.87 -25.66 18.05
C THR A 715 2.49 -25.27 18.57
N PHE A 716 1.66 -24.54 17.79
CA PHE A 716 0.25 -24.26 18.14
C PHE A 716 -0.53 -25.55 18.48
N TRP A 717 -0.34 -26.59 17.67
CA TRP A 717 -1.00 -27.89 17.85
C TRP A 717 -0.59 -28.52 19.18
N GLU A 718 0.70 -28.48 19.52
CA GLU A 718 1.24 -29.01 20.77
C GLU A 718 0.76 -28.20 21.98
N LYS A 719 0.78 -26.86 21.89
CA LYS A 719 0.32 -25.93 22.95
C LYS A 719 -1.15 -26.15 23.33
N ILE A 720 -2.00 -26.58 22.40
CA ILE A 720 -3.46 -26.75 22.63
C ILE A 720 -3.85 -28.22 22.88
N THR A 721 -3.20 -29.19 22.22
CA THR A 721 -3.60 -30.61 22.28
C THR A 721 -2.60 -31.53 22.99
N GLY A 722 -1.40 -31.03 23.30
CA GLY A 722 -0.27 -31.82 23.76
C GLY A 722 0.42 -32.64 22.68
N LYS A 723 0.10 -32.43 21.39
CA LYS A 723 0.55 -33.25 20.25
C LYS A 723 0.81 -32.46 18.97
N THR A 724 1.71 -32.98 18.14
CA THR A 724 1.96 -32.49 16.78
C THR A 724 0.76 -32.77 15.85
N VAL A 725 0.65 -32.02 14.75
CA VAL A 725 -0.40 -32.24 13.73
C VAL A 725 -0.33 -33.64 13.10
N ASP A 726 0.87 -34.20 12.91
CA ASP A 726 1.08 -35.54 12.36
C ASP A 726 0.67 -36.66 13.33
N GLU A 727 0.93 -36.50 14.64
CA GLU A 727 0.41 -37.42 15.68
C GLU A 727 -1.11 -37.37 15.80
N LEU A 728 -1.70 -36.17 15.69
CA LEU A 728 -3.14 -35.98 15.70
C LEU A 728 -3.77 -36.65 14.47
N TRP A 729 -3.20 -36.45 13.28
CA TRP A 729 -3.68 -37.11 12.05
C TRP A 729 -3.52 -38.63 12.12
N SER A 730 -2.41 -39.13 12.67
CA SER A 730 -2.18 -40.56 12.87
C SER A 730 -3.23 -41.19 13.80
N GLN A 731 -3.64 -40.49 14.86
CA GLN A 731 -4.73 -40.94 15.75
C GLN A 731 -6.12 -40.79 15.14
N TYR A 732 -6.34 -39.75 14.34
CA TYR A 732 -7.56 -39.60 13.54
C TYR A 732 -7.70 -40.76 12.55
N ALA A 733 -6.65 -41.12 11.83
CA ALA A 733 -6.62 -42.26 10.92
C ALA A 733 -6.87 -43.60 11.65
N ALA A 734 -6.32 -43.77 12.86
CA ALA A 734 -6.54 -44.96 13.68
C ALA A 734 -7.92 -45.00 14.38
N SER A 735 -8.65 -43.89 14.47
CA SER A 735 -9.97 -43.80 15.12
C SER A 735 -10.83 -42.65 14.54
N PRO A 736 -11.24 -42.73 13.26
CA PRO A 736 -11.83 -41.61 12.51
C PRO A 736 -13.31 -41.34 12.83
N ALA A 737 -13.83 -41.90 13.92
CA ALA A 737 -15.20 -41.66 14.37
C ALA A 737 -15.35 -40.25 14.95
N ILE A 738 -16.28 -39.48 14.39
CA ILE A 738 -16.67 -38.15 14.87
C ILE A 738 -18.09 -38.19 15.44
N GLN A 739 -18.40 -37.23 16.31
CA GLN A 739 -19.76 -36.92 16.75
C GLN A 739 -20.16 -35.60 16.11
N GLU A 740 -21.39 -35.53 15.61
CA GLU A 740 -21.92 -34.29 15.02
C GLU A 740 -21.94 -33.16 16.06
N LEU A 741 -21.47 -31.99 15.65
CA LEU A 741 -21.53 -30.78 16.46
C LEU A 741 -22.97 -30.25 16.42
N ARG A 742 -23.49 -29.82 17.57
CA ARG A 742 -24.86 -29.31 17.78
C ARG A 742 -24.82 -27.93 18.42
#